data_AF-A0A2E7VEI1-F1
#
_entry.id   AF-A0A2E7VEI1-F1
#
_cell.length_a   1.000
_cell.length_b   1.000
_cell.length_c   1.000
_cell.angle_alpha   90.00
_cell.angle_beta   90.00
_cell.angle_gamma   90.00
#
_symmetry.space_group_name_H-M   'P 1'
#
loop_
_entity.id
_entity.type
_entity.pdbx_description
1 polymer ?
#
loop_
_entity_poly.entity_id
_entity_poly.type
_entity_poly.pdbx_seq_one_letter_code
_entity_poly.pdbx_strand_id
1 'polypeptide(L)'
;MGFVDDEPRWFFAKAPEGFYSVTSIDLSNKGLVDEVDLESFPSLFQVKLTCNLLASVNVSANRWLTTIDFADNRLTGIDLAGNPRLEELRLSNNDLATLNLRENPAIQFLDARYNKLSSESIDSILDTLVAHGRKGGIVLLDGGGNSAPTARGRGAAWVLARRSWQVDVNRQFDYDADSLPDGWELEMFKGFQENGFGDADGDGLSNLRESLLYLDPTNPDSDGDGYADGAEVTAATNPLDPEDVPQPSGVVAGTVWNDSDRDFVREAGEAGIAEINVFLSHGTGAVRTTSRMLTSLEGSYRFSGLKAGTYSVAIDWGDWKPLGATVRKVVLKTGDARAEIDFALIDPSLTFSQWLLRNFGEEAADPSEDPDGDGYPNLLEYALGNHPLIADTRDLPQVEPAVKGEESFLLFLRYRVDRNAVDVRVITETFRNGEWQELDATSVRGASTREASIPVRVGEVGLLRLRAILASDSETVVQSPLWAGHAFALHPGVRISGLPLVHRRLLGGRVRTNDATSLALTRVDAPLAEILGNKRAYLEVVEGPFEGERWEVASIQPLGDRLSLAVNHAANTRLGPLPDLAGRKVVVRPHFTLGQVFGRAGEQVLIGAASSKEADRVWFLESGRLSPYHFAASEDGTRTLGWSRWTDLSRFWDDRPIFPGEGFFTERVGENGVALFLVGEVRSNRMAMPLRKGSNFVALGHPSRQSLSGLGLTPLSGLTSGSRPDRTDQAFLWNGGGFDSYFLFGDIGSGSRWSLIGDKELIDRANFPLIGHDEGFFLDLIEPRHLYFPPSAPRHR
;
A
#
# COMPACT_ATOMS: atom_id res chain seq x y z
N MET A 1 -41.53 -13.59 -14.76
CA MET A 1 -42.89 -13.24 -14.26
C MET A 1 -43.24 -11.86 -14.79
N GLY A 2 -44.51 -11.65 -15.18
CA GLY A 2 -45.23 -10.47 -15.75
C GLY A 2 -44.56 -9.09 -15.77
N PHE A 3 -44.85 -8.19 -16.70
CA PHE A 3 -46.13 -7.79 -17.31
C PHE A 3 -45.86 -7.24 -18.72
N VAL A 4 -46.66 -7.55 -19.76
CA VAL A 4 -47.81 -6.74 -20.24
C VAL A 4 -47.63 -5.25 -19.97
N ASP A 5 -46.86 -4.58 -20.82
CA ASP A 5 -47.07 -3.17 -21.14
C ASP A 5 -47.07 -3.09 -22.67
N ASP A 6 -48.25 -2.92 -23.27
CA ASP A 6 -48.44 -2.59 -24.70
C ASP A 6 -48.02 -1.15 -25.00
N GLU A 7 -47.09 -0.59 -24.22
CA GLU A 7 -46.63 0.78 -24.36
C GLU A 7 -45.33 0.80 -25.20
N PRO A 8 -45.29 1.60 -26.28
CA PRO A 8 -44.09 1.79 -27.08
C PRO A 8 -42.90 2.21 -26.21
N ARG A 9 -41.80 1.45 -26.25
CA ARG A 9 -40.58 1.78 -25.50
C ARG A 9 -39.58 2.51 -26.40
N TRP A 10 -39.28 3.76 -26.06
CA TRP A 10 -38.20 4.51 -26.70
C TRP A 10 -36.86 4.21 -26.03
N PHE A 11 -35.81 4.00 -26.82
CA PHE A 11 -34.44 3.87 -26.32
C PHE A 11 -33.60 5.05 -26.82
N PHE A 12 -33.34 6.02 -25.94
CA PHE A 12 -32.41 7.12 -26.20
C PHE A 12 -31.29 7.09 -25.17
N ALA A 13 -30.07 6.72 -25.58
CA ALA A 13 -28.89 6.82 -24.73
C ALA A 13 -28.16 8.15 -24.99
N LYS A 14 -28.45 9.19 -24.19
CA LYS A 14 -27.68 10.44 -24.20
C LYS A 14 -26.52 10.37 -23.21
N ALA A 15 -25.31 10.24 -23.75
CA ALA A 15 -23.98 10.43 -23.16
C ALA A 15 -23.87 10.65 -21.63
N PRO A 16 -23.59 9.58 -20.86
CA PRO A 16 -22.84 9.67 -19.60
C PRO A 16 -21.52 8.87 -19.67
N GLU A 17 -20.53 9.27 -18.87
CA GLU A 17 -19.24 8.55 -18.76
C GLU A 17 -19.44 7.10 -18.28
N GLY A 18 -18.78 6.13 -18.93
CA GLY A 18 -18.73 4.72 -18.48
C GLY A 18 -19.15 3.66 -19.52
N PHE A 19 -19.69 4.05 -20.69
CA PHE A 19 -20.19 3.08 -21.69
C PHE A 19 -19.15 2.57 -22.70
N TYR A 20 -17.89 3.00 -22.60
CA TYR A 20 -16.82 2.65 -23.55
C TYR A 20 -16.41 1.16 -23.55
N SER A 21 -16.91 0.34 -22.62
CA SER A 21 -16.60 -1.10 -22.51
C SER A 21 -17.69 -2.03 -23.05
N VAL A 22 -18.85 -1.50 -23.46
CA VAL A 22 -19.94 -2.33 -23.99
C VAL A 22 -19.63 -2.72 -25.44
N THR A 23 -19.43 -4.01 -25.65
CA THR A 23 -19.04 -4.57 -26.96
C THR A 23 -20.17 -5.33 -27.66
N SER A 24 -21.24 -5.68 -26.95
CA SER A 24 -22.43 -6.32 -27.52
C SER A 24 -23.72 -5.84 -26.83
N ILE A 25 -24.77 -5.61 -27.62
CA ILE A 25 -26.11 -5.25 -27.14
C ILE A 25 -27.14 -6.21 -27.76
N ASP A 26 -28.01 -6.77 -26.93
CA ASP A 26 -29.19 -7.53 -27.37
C ASP A 26 -30.45 -6.97 -26.70
N LEU A 27 -31.27 -6.28 -27.50
CA LEU A 27 -32.58 -5.76 -27.10
C LEU A 27 -33.67 -6.36 -28.00
N SER A 28 -33.52 -7.63 -28.37
CA SER A 28 -34.52 -8.35 -29.15
C SER A 28 -35.82 -8.55 -28.36
N ASN A 29 -36.97 -8.45 -29.03
CA ASN A 29 -38.30 -8.68 -28.47
C ASN A 29 -38.58 -7.81 -27.22
N LYS A 30 -38.33 -6.50 -27.33
CA LYS A 30 -38.55 -5.52 -26.25
C LYS A 30 -39.67 -4.52 -26.52
N GLY A 31 -40.35 -4.63 -27.67
CA GLY A 31 -41.41 -3.71 -28.06
C GLY A 31 -40.89 -2.29 -28.34
N LEU A 32 -39.64 -2.17 -28.81
CA LEU A 32 -39.06 -0.88 -29.18
C LEU A 32 -39.76 -0.32 -30.42
N VAL A 33 -40.05 0.97 -30.44
CA VAL A 33 -40.67 1.67 -31.58
C VAL A 33 -39.82 2.85 -32.04
N ASP A 34 -40.19 3.41 -33.19
CA ASP A 34 -39.62 4.65 -33.73
C ASP A 34 -38.13 4.55 -34.05
N GLU A 35 -37.26 5.05 -33.18
CA GLU A 35 -35.82 5.17 -33.44
C GLU A 35 -34.97 4.64 -32.29
N VAL A 36 -33.83 4.04 -32.64
CA VAL A 36 -32.75 3.68 -31.70
C VAL A 36 -31.46 4.37 -32.13
N ASP A 37 -30.84 5.10 -31.19
CA ASP A 37 -29.55 5.76 -31.38
C ASP A 37 -28.47 5.10 -30.51
N LEU A 38 -27.39 4.64 -31.16
CA LEU A 38 -26.28 3.92 -30.52
C LEU A 38 -24.96 4.69 -30.55
N GLU A 39 -24.97 6.00 -30.83
CA GLU A 39 -23.74 6.81 -30.89
C GLU A 39 -22.92 6.78 -29.60
N SER A 40 -23.58 6.64 -28.44
CA SER A 40 -22.93 6.56 -27.13
C SER A 40 -22.13 5.27 -26.88
N PHE A 41 -22.17 4.30 -27.79
CA PHE A 41 -21.52 2.99 -27.65
C PHE A 41 -20.46 2.74 -28.74
N PRO A 42 -19.38 3.55 -28.82
CA PRO A 42 -18.44 3.50 -29.93
C PRO A 42 -17.78 2.12 -30.07
N SER A 43 -17.57 1.40 -28.96
CA SER A 43 -16.86 0.11 -28.86
C SER A 43 -17.66 -1.15 -29.26
N LEU A 44 -18.85 -1.01 -29.84
CA LEU A 44 -19.69 -2.15 -30.20
C LEU A 44 -19.12 -2.96 -31.37
N PHE A 45 -19.14 -4.28 -31.19
CA PHE A 45 -18.87 -5.29 -32.20
C PHE A 45 -20.15 -5.99 -32.66
N GLN A 46 -21.15 -6.14 -31.78
CA GLN A 46 -22.41 -6.81 -32.11
C GLN A 46 -23.63 -6.05 -31.58
N VAL A 47 -24.69 -5.97 -32.38
CA VAL A 47 -26.00 -5.46 -31.94
C VAL A 47 -27.11 -6.33 -32.49
N LYS A 48 -28.05 -6.72 -31.62
CA LYS A 48 -29.30 -7.42 -31.96
C LYS A 48 -30.50 -6.62 -31.47
N LEU A 49 -31.40 -6.26 -32.38
CA LEU A 49 -32.66 -5.54 -32.13
C LEU A 49 -33.85 -6.28 -32.77
N THR A 50 -33.74 -7.60 -32.93
CA THR A 50 -34.72 -8.44 -33.65
C THR A 50 -36.10 -8.42 -32.99
N CYS A 51 -37.17 -8.58 -33.76
CA CYS A 51 -38.56 -8.60 -33.27
C CYS A 51 -38.94 -7.34 -32.49
N ASN A 52 -38.78 -6.18 -33.10
CA ASN A 52 -39.24 -4.89 -32.56
C ASN A 52 -40.11 -4.17 -33.62
N LEU A 53 -40.42 -2.90 -33.40
CA LEU A 53 -41.29 -2.08 -34.26
C LEU A 53 -40.56 -0.80 -34.71
N LEU A 54 -39.24 -0.86 -34.88
CA LEU A 54 -38.37 0.29 -35.18
C LEU A 54 -38.54 0.75 -36.63
N ALA A 55 -38.61 2.06 -36.84
CA ALA A 55 -38.66 2.72 -38.14
C ALA A 55 -37.27 3.21 -38.62
N SER A 56 -36.35 3.51 -37.69
CA SER A 56 -34.95 3.87 -37.98
C SER A 56 -33.98 3.42 -36.88
N VAL A 57 -32.71 3.23 -37.24
CA VAL A 57 -31.61 2.94 -36.29
C VAL A 57 -30.35 3.71 -36.73
N ASN A 58 -29.71 4.44 -35.82
CA ASN A 58 -28.44 5.12 -36.07
C ASN A 58 -27.27 4.31 -35.50
N VAL A 59 -26.40 3.81 -36.40
CA VAL A 59 -25.16 3.07 -36.08
C VAL A 59 -23.89 3.75 -36.58
N SER A 60 -23.98 5.03 -36.97
CA SER A 60 -22.93 5.73 -37.70
C SER A 60 -21.60 5.87 -36.92
N ALA A 61 -21.66 5.96 -35.59
CA ALA A 61 -20.47 6.05 -34.74
C ALA A 61 -19.84 4.69 -34.37
N ASN A 62 -20.51 3.56 -34.66
CA ASN A 62 -20.12 2.22 -34.20
C ASN A 62 -19.20 1.52 -35.20
N ARG A 63 -17.99 2.08 -35.39
CA ARG A 63 -17.04 1.69 -36.45
C ARG A 63 -16.53 0.24 -36.35
N TRP A 64 -16.61 -0.38 -35.18
CA TRP A 64 -16.11 -1.74 -34.94
C TRP A 64 -17.16 -2.84 -35.09
N LEU A 65 -18.41 -2.51 -35.47
CA LEU A 65 -19.45 -3.51 -35.69
C LEU A 65 -19.02 -4.55 -36.74
N THR A 66 -19.12 -5.82 -36.34
CA THR A 66 -18.94 -7.00 -37.17
C THR A 66 -20.26 -7.72 -37.41
N THR A 67 -21.22 -7.63 -36.47
CA THR A 67 -22.52 -8.32 -36.57
C THR A 67 -23.68 -7.37 -36.26
N ILE A 68 -24.64 -7.28 -37.17
CA ILE A 68 -25.91 -6.57 -37.00
C ILE A 68 -27.06 -7.55 -37.24
N ASP A 69 -28.02 -7.57 -36.31
CA ASP A 69 -29.29 -8.27 -36.48
C ASP A 69 -30.47 -7.35 -36.13
N PHE A 70 -31.10 -6.80 -37.16
CA PHE A 70 -32.30 -5.96 -37.07
C PHE A 70 -33.50 -6.59 -37.77
N ALA A 71 -33.55 -7.92 -37.86
CA ALA A 71 -34.68 -8.61 -38.48
C ALA A 71 -36.01 -8.34 -37.75
N ASP A 72 -37.14 -8.50 -38.43
CA ASP A 72 -38.48 -8.31 -37.87
C ASP A 72 -38.68 -6.92 -37.24
N ASN A 73 -38.59 -5.88 -38.07
CA ASN A 73 -38.78 -4.47 -37.72
C ASN A 73 -39.59 -3.73 -38.81
N ARG A 74 -39.61 -2.39 -38.79
CA ARG A 74 -40.31 -1.54 -39.79
C ARG A 74 -39.36 -0.55 -40.48
N LEU A 75 -38.10 -0.93 -40.65
CA LEU A 75 -37.07 -0.07 -41.23
C LEU A 75 -37.35 0.20 -42.71
N THR A 76 -37.33 1.47 -43.11
CA THR A 76 -37.49 1.87 -44.53
C THR A 76 -36.16 2.19 -45.22
N GLY A 77 -35.11 2.41 -44.42
CA GLY A 77 -33.73 2.60 -44.87
C GLY A 77 -32.76 2.37 -43.71
N ILE A 78 -31.48 2.16 -44.02
CA ILE A 78 -30.39 2.05 -43.05
C ILE A 78 -29.10 2.62 -43.63
N ASP A 79 -28.37 3.42 -42.85
CA ASP A 79 -27.03 3.91 -43.22
C ASP A 79 -25.96 3.06 -42.53
N LEU A 80 -25.11 2.42 -43.33
CA LEU A 80 -24.04 1.52 -42.90
C LEU A 80 -22.64 2.03 -43.27
N ALA A 81 -22.52 3.27 -43.79
CA ALA A 81 -21.25 3.82 -44.25
C ALA A 81 -20.20 3.91 -43.13
N GLY A 82 -20.63 4.04 -41.88
CA GLY A 82 -19.77 4.08 -40.70
C GLY A 82 -19.18 2.73 -40.27
N ASN A 83 -19.61 1.60 -40.86
CA ASN A 83 -19.38 0.25 -40.33
C ASN A 83 -18.58 -0.65 -41.29
N PRO A 84 -17.32 -0.31 -41.63
CA PRO A 84 -16.55 -0.99 -42.67
C PRO A 84 -16.09 -2.42 -42.34
N ARG A 85 -16.27 -2.84 -41.08
CA ARG A 85 -15.90 -4.17 -40.57
C ARG A 85 -17.06 -5.15 -40.49
N LEU A 86 -18.23 -4.78 -40.99
CA LEU A 86 -19.44 -5.60 -40.91
C LEU A 86 -19.28 -6.90 -41.72
N GLU A 87 -19.37 -8.04 -41.04
CA GLU A 87 -19.24 -9.39 -41.60
C GLU A 87 -20.61 -10.07 -41.73
N GLU A 88 -21.54 -9.79 -40.82
CA GLU A 88 -22.85 -10.41 -40.76
C GLU A 88 -23.95 -9.35 -40.62
N LEU A 89 -24.90 -9.36 -41.55
CA LEU A 89 -25.99 -8.40 -41.62
C LEU A 89 -27.34 -9.11 -41.83
N ARG A 90 -28.19 -9.08 -40.81
CA ARG A 90 -29.59 -9.53 -40.89
C ARG A 90 -30.55 -8.35 -40.83
N LEU A 91 -31.33 -8.20 -41.89
CA LEU A 91 -32.33 -7.15 -42.11
C LEU A 91 -33.66 -7.74 -42.60
N SER A 92 -33.87 -9.05 -42.44
CA SER A 92 -35.07 -9.70 -42.96
C SER A 92 -36.35 -9.16 -42.32
N ASN A 93 -37.47 -9.22 -43.05
CA ASN A 93 -38.78 -8.75 -42.59
C ASN A 93 -38.75 -7.28 -42.12
N ASN A 94 -38.48 -6.39 -43.08
CA ASN A 94 -38.47 -4.94 -42.94
C ASN A 94 -39.12 -4.28 -44.18
N ASP A 95 -39.09 -2.96 -44.29
CA ASP A 95 -39.71 -2.19 -45.39
C ASP A 95 -38.67 -1.53 -46.32
N LEU A 96 -37.44 -2.07 -46.42
CA LEU A 96 -36.34 -1.46 -47.15
C LEU A 96 -36.58 -1.47 -48.67
N ALA A 97 -36.51 -0.31 -49.31
CA ALA A 97 -36.61 -0.19 -50.77
C ALA A 97 -35.25 -0.27 -51.48
N THR A 98 -34.18 0.10 -50.78
CA THR A 98 -32.80 0.05 -51.27
C THR A 98 -31.82 -0.35 -50.16
N LEU A 99 -30.65 -0.86 -50.52
CA LEU A 99 -29.56 -1.14 -49.58
C LEU A 99 -28.20 -0.84 -50.23
N ASN A 100 -27.37 -0.04 -49.57
CA ASN A 100 -26.04 0.35 -50.04
C ASN A 100 -24.95 -0.30 -49.18
N LEU A 101 -24.10 -1.13 -49.79
CA LEU A 101 -23.04 -1.89 -49.11
C LEU A 101 -21.62 -1.49 -49.58
N ARG A 102 -21.48 -0.33 -50.24
CA ARG A 102 -20.21 0.09 -50.86
C ARG A 102 -19.07 0.23 -49.85
N GLU A 103 -19.37 0.68 -48.64
CA GLU A 103 -18.37 0.88 -47.59
C GLU A 103 -18.21 -0.35 -46.69
N ASN A 104 -18.87 -1.47 -47.00
CA ASN A 104 -18.89 -2.68 -46.16
C ASN A 104 -18.22 -3.88 -46.88
N PRO A 105 -16.91 -3.82 -47.16
CA PRO A 105 -16.19 -4.87 -47.88
C PRO A 105 -16.04 -6.17 -47.10
N ALA A 106 -16.49 -6.20 -45.84
CA ALA A 106 -16.31 -7.33 -44.95
C ALA A 106 -17.45 -8.36 -44.95
N ILE A 107 -18.57 -8.08 -45.62
CA ILE A 107 -19.78 -8.92 -45.54
C ILE A 107 -19.50 -10.35 -46.05
N GLN A 108 -19.95 -11.31 -45.25
CA GLN A 108 -19.92 -12.76 -45.50
C GLN A 108 -21.33 -13.36 -45.39
N PHE A 109 -22.18 -12.82 -44.53
CA PHE A 109 -23.58 -13.23 -44.40
C PHE A 109 -24.49 -12.02 -44.57
N LEU A 110 -25.43 -12.09 -45.51
CA LEU A 110 -26.46 -11.08 -45.74
C LEU A 110 -27.82 -11.76 -45.83
N ASP A 111 -28.74 -11.39 -44.94
CA ASP A 111 -30.16 -11.71 -45.08
C ASP A 111 -30.96 -10.42 -45.16
N ALA A 112 -31.56 -10.14 -46.31
CA ALA A 112 -32.48 -9.03 -46.49
C ALA A 112 -33.80 -9.49 -47.14
N ARG A 113 -34.19 -10.75 -46.92
CA ARG A 113 -35.49 -11.28 -47.37
C ARG A 113 -36.66 -10.53 -46.73
N TYR A 114 -37.83 -10.63 -47.32
CA TYR A 114 -39.07 -10.01 -46.87
C TYR A 114 -38.90 -8.49 -46.71
N ASN A 115 -38.34 -7.84 -47.73
CA ASN A 115 -38.23 -6.39 -47.86
C ASN A 115 -38.93 -5.87 -49.13
N LYS A 116 -38.84 -4.57 -49.40
CA LYS A 116 -39.41 -3.90 -50.60
C LYS A 116 -38.35 -3.58 -51.67
N LEU A 117 -37.27 -4.36 -51.71
CA LEU A 117 -36.12 -4.12 -52.61
C LEU A 117 -36.53 -4.27 -54.08
N SER A 118 -36.19 -3.27 -54.91
CA SER A 118 -36.40 -3.36 -56.36
C SER A 118 -35.34 -4.25 -57.02
N SER A 119 -35.62 -4.71 -58.24
CA SER A 119 -34.66 -5.47 -59.06
C SER A 119 -33.33 -4.73 -59.25
N GLU A 120 -33.37 -3.43 -59.49
CA GLU A 120 -32.17 -2.59 -59.65
C GLU A 120 -31.37 -2.50 -58.35
N SER A 121 -32.05 -2.49 -57.19
CA SER A 121 -31.37 -2.51 -55.90
C SER A 121 -30.67 -3.85 -55.68
N ILE A 122 -31.32 -4.95 -56.03
CA ILE A 122 -30.72 -6.30 -55.90
C ILE A 122 -29.47 -6.41 -56.78
N ASP A 123 -29.55 -6.01 -58.05
CA ASP A 123 -28.39 -5.99 -58.95
C ASP A 123 -27.25 -5.15 -58.37
N SER A 124 -27.55 -3.96 -57.84
CA SER A 124 -26.54 -3.08 -57.24
C SER A 124 -25.89 -3.67 -56.00
N ILE A 125 -26.62 -4.40 -55.16
CA ILE A 125 -26.09 -5.09 -53.97
C ILE A 125 -25.09 -6.15 -54.42
N LEU A 126 -25.49 -6.98 -55.39
CA LEU A 126 -24.68 -8.09 -55.88
C LEU A 126 -23.41 -7.61 -56.59
N ASP A 127 -23.51 -6.60 -57.44
CA ASP A 127 -22.35 -5.98 -58.09
C ASP A 127 -21.35 -5.41 -57.07
N THR A 128 -21.87 -4.81 -55.99
CA THR A 128 -21.04 -4.26 -54.90
C THR A 128 -20.30 -5.36 -54.14
N LEU A 129 -20.98 -6.44 -53.75
CA LEU A 129 -20.37 -7.57 -53.04
C LEU A 129 -19.27 -8.24 -53.90
N VAL A 130 -19.49 -8.31 -55.20
CA VAL A 130 -18.50 -8.85 -56.14
C VAL A 130 -17.29 -7.93 -56.25
N ALA A 131 -17.50 -6.62 -56.35
CA ALA A 131 -16.42 -5.64 -56.43
C ALA A 131 -15.48 -5.72 -55.21
N HIS A 132 -16.01 -6.11 -54.04
CA HIS A 132 -15.23 -6.30 -52.81
C HIS A 132 -14.34 -7.54 -52.80
N GLY A 133 -14.46 -8.44 -53.79
CA GLY A 133 -13.46 -9.46 -54.09
C GLY A 133 -13.35 -10.64 -53.12
N ARG A 134 -14.22 -10.74 -52.10
CA ARG A 134 -14.27 -11.86 -51.14
C ARG A 134 -14.77 -13.16 -51.78
N LYS A 135 -14.33 -14.31 -51.26
CA LYS A 135 -14.73 -15.67 -51.68
C LYS A 135 -15.41 -16.37 -50.49
N GLY A 136 -16.58 -16.96 -50.70
CA GLY A 136 -17.38 -17.58 -49.65
C GLY A 136 -18.31 -16.59 -48.91
N GLY A 137 -19.56 -17.00 -48.71
CA GLY A 137 -20.61 -16.24 -48.03
C GLY A 137 -22.03 -16.66 -48.44
N ILE A 138 -23.02 -16.36 -47.59
CA ILE A 138 -24.45 -16.63 -47.82
C ILE A 138 -25.17 -15.30 -48.04
N VAL A 139 -25.88 -15.19 -49.16
CA VAL A 139 -26.70 -14.01 -49.49
C VAL A 139 -28.13 -14.44 -49.75
N LEU A 140 -29.04 -14.02 -48.87
CA LEU A 140 -30.46 -14.29 -48.92
C LEU A 140 -31.18 -12.99 -49.28
N LEU A 141 -31.74 -12.94 -50.48
CA LEU A 141 -32.49 -11.81 -51.02
C LEU A 141 -33.79 -12.32 -51.63
N ASP A 142 -34.87 -11.57 -51.50
CA ASP A 142 -36.07 -11.77 -52.28
C ASP A 142 -36.52 -10.45 -52.94
N GLY A 143 -37.27 -10.57 -54.04
CA GLY A 143 -37.81 -9.44 -54.77
C GLY A 143 -39.19 -9.11 -54.25
N GLY A 144 -39.36 -7.93 -53.64
CA GLY A 144 -40.66 -7.44 -53.23
C GLY A 144 -41.54 -7.07 -54.43
N GLY A 145 -42.50 -7.93 -54.78
CA GLY A 145 -43.59 -7.58 -55.68
C GLY A 145 -44.12 -8.75 -56.51
N ASN A 146 -45.40 -9.07 -56.33
CA ASN A 146 -46.17 -10.10 -57.03
C ASN A 146 -46.21 -9.92 -58.56
N SER A 147 -45.13 -10.21 -59.29
CA SER A 147 -45.14 -10.46 -60.74
C SER A 147 -43.77 -10.87 -61.28
N ALA A 148 -43.39 -12.14 -61.08
CA ALA A 148 -42.37 -12.89 -61.85
C ALA A 148 -40.94 -12.29 -61.92
N PRO A 149 -39.90 -13.09 -62.18
CA PRO A 149 -38.54 -12.55 -62.34
C PRO A 149 -38.47 -11.78 -63.66
N THR A 150 -38.70 -10.46 -63.64
CA THR A 150 -38.66 -9.63 -64.85
C THR A 150 -37.22 -9.36 -65.26
N ALA A 151 -36.74 -10.22 -66.16
CA ALA A 151 -35.99 -9.90 -67.36
C ALA A 151 -35.44 -8.47 -67.50
N ARG A 152 -34.20 -8.25 -67.08
CA ARG A 152 -33.13 -7.60 -67.87
C ARG A 152 -31.81 -7.63 -67.10
N GLY A 153 -30.89 -8.52 -67.53
CA GLY A 153 -29.45 -8.18 -67.46
C GLY A 153 -28.50 -9.09 -66.67
N ARG A 154 -28.47 -10.41 -66.91
CA ARG A 154 -27.30 -11.29 -66.62
C ARG A 154 -26.68 -11.30 -65.19
N GLY A 155 -27.20 -10.59 -64.19
CA GLY A 155 -26.56 -10.38 -62.88
C GLY A 155 -27.31 -11.09 -61.75
N ALA A 156 -26.66 -12.11 -61.18
CA ALA A 156 -26.82 -12.63 -59.82
C ALA A 156 -26.04 -13.94 -59.77
N ALA A 157 -26.59 -14.98 -60.41
CA ALA A 157 -25.99 -16.31 -60.46
C ALA A 157 -24.60 -16.36 -61.13
N TRP A 158 -24.39 -15.61 -62.22
CA TRP A 158 -23.11 -15.64 -62.96
C TRP A 158 -21.93 -15.07 -62.18
N VAL A 159 -22.19 -14.01 -61.40
CA VAL A 159 -21.13 -13.28 -60.69
C VAL A 159 -20.76 -13.98 -59.37
N LEU A 160 -21.75 -14.60 -58.73
CA LEU A 160 -21.63 -15.33 -57.46
C LEU A 160 -21.04 -16.75 -57.65
N ALA A 161 -21.40 -17.44 -58.73
CA ALA A 161 -20.84 -18.77 -59.06
C ALA A 161 -19.34 -18.76 -59.38
N ARG A 162 -18.76 -17.61 -59.79
CA ARG A 162 -17.31 -17.46 -60.00
C ARG A 162 -16.51 -17.23 -58.71
N ARG A 163 -17.18 -17.02 -57.57
CA ARG A 163 -16.56 -16.64 -56.28
C ARG A 163 -17.00 -17.51 -55.09
N SER A 164 -17.76 -18.58 -55.32
CA SER A 164 -18.19 -19.57 -54.31
C SER A 164 -19.17 -19.03 -53.25
N TRP A 165 -20.12 -18.17 -53.60
CA TRP A 165 -21.18 -17.70 -52.70
C TRP A 165 -22.50 -18.48 -52.93
N GLN A 166 -23.20 -18.89 -51.87
CA GLN A 166 -24.50 -19.56 -51.95
C GLN A 166 -25.62 -18.51 -51.88
N VAL A 167 -26.53 -18.53 -52.85
CA VAL A 167 -27.72 -17.65 -52.89
C VAL A 167 -28.96 -18.51 -52.92
N ASP A 168 -29.81 -18.33 -51.92
CA ASP A 168 -31.09 -19.02 -51.82
C ASP A 168 -32.24 -17.99 -51.96
N VAL A 169 -33.13 -18.23 -52.93
CA VAL A 169 -34.28 -17.40 -53.29
C VAL A 169 -35.52 -18.26 -53.05
N ASN A 170 -36.30 -17.91 -52.03
CA ASN A 170 -37.16 -18.84 -51.31
C ASN A 170 -38.35 -19.42 -52.12
N ARG A 171 -38.62 -20.72 -51.94
CA ARG A 171 -39.66 -21.57 -52.57
C ARG A 171 -40.74 -22.07 -51.58
N GLN A 172 -41.08 -21.32 -50.53
CA GLN A 172 -41.88 -21.87 -49.41
C GLN A 172 -43.42 -21.73 -49.60
N PHE A 173 -44.09 -22.86 -49.84
CA PHE A 173 -45.46 -23.17 -49.37
C PHE A 173 -45.33 -24.29 -48.33
N ASP A 174 -46.19 -24.28 -47.30
CA ASP A 174 -46.39 -25.30 -46.26
C ASP A 174 -47.91 -25.62 -46.28
N TYR A 175 -48.28 -26.71 -46.95
CA TYR A 175 -49.66 -27.02 -47.37
C TYR A 175 -50.48 -27.71 -46.28
N ASP A 176 -49.85 -28.53 -45.44
CA ASP A 176 -50.51 -29.25 -44.36
C ASP A 176 -50.28 -28.62 -42.97
N ALA A 177 -49.57 -27.48 -42.92
CA ALA A 177 -49.43 -26.59 -41.77
C ALA A 177 -48.79 -27.28 -40.55
N ASP A 178 -47.85 -28.18 -40.82
CA ASP A 178 -47.13 -28.93 -39.79
C ASP A 178 -45.75 -28.34 -39.46
N SER A 179 -45.51 -27.13 -39.98
CA SER A 179 -44.30 -26.32 -39.84
C SER A 179 -43.13 -26.74 -40.73
N LEU A 180 -43.29 -27.75 -41.59
CA LEU A 180 -42.29 -28.07 -42.62
C LEU A 180 -42.66 -27.43 -43.98
N PRO A 181 -41.67 -27.02 -44.80
CA PRO A 181 -41.97 -26.57 -46.16
C PRO A 181 -42.23 -27.74 -47.13
N ASP A 182 -43.32 -27.67 -47.90
CA ASP A 182 -43.73 -28.70 -48.88
C ASP A 182 -42.60 -29.11 -49.83
N GLY A 183 -41.84 -28.12 -50.30
CA GLY A 183 -40.76 -28.32 -51.25
C GLY A 183 -39.59 -29.10 -50.63
N TRP A 184 -39.36 -28.90 -49.33
CA TRP A 184 -38.32 -29.58 -48.57
C TRP A 184 -38.80 -30.98 -48.16
N GLU A 185 -40.05 -31.17 -47.76
CA GLU A 185 -40.63 -32.49 -47.45
C GLU A 185 -40.66 -33.44 -48.65
N LEU A 186 -41.02 -32.94 -49.84
CA LEU A 186 -40.96 -33.72 -51.08
C LEU A 186 -39.52 -34.12 -51.45
N GLU A 187 -38.54 -33.30 -51.07
CA GLU A 187 -37.13 -33.55 -51.35
C GLU A 187 -36.54 -34.56 -50.34
N MET A 188 -36.76 -34.38 -49.04
CA MET A 188 -36.17 -35.20 -47.99
C MET A 188 -36.98 -36.46 -47.70
N PHE A 189 -38.29 -36.33 -47.44
CA PHE A 189 -39.15 -37.44 -47.03
C PHE A 189 -39.94 -38.09 -48.18
N LYS A 190 -39.91 -37.50 -49.38
CA LYS A 190 -40.68 -37.94 -50.56
C LYS A 190 -42.20 -37.97 -50.33
N GLY A 191 -42.70 -37.22 -49.35
CA GLY A 191 -44.12 -37.10 -49.01
C GLY A 191 -44.35 -36.24 -47.76
N PHE A 192 -45.62 -35.94 -47.45
CA PHE A 192 -46.05 -35.02 -46.38
C PHE A 192 -46.57 -35.77 -45.15
N GLN A 193 -45.78 -36.68 -44.59
CA GLN A 193 -46.23 -37.54 -43.46
C GLN A 193 -45.44 -37.28 -42.17
N GLU A 194 -44.26 -36.69 -42.30
CA GLU A 194 -43.40 -36.31 -41.20
C GLU A 194 -43.73 -34.88 -40.81
N ASN A 195 -43.75 -34.58 -39.51
CA ASN A 195 -44.09 -33.24 -39.03
C ASN A 195 -42.88 -32.54 -38.42
N GLY A 196 -42.96 -31.21 -38.28
CA GLY A 196 -41.86 -30.38 -37.77
C GLY A 196 -41.39 -30.70 -36.34
N PHE A 197 -42.19 -31.40 -35.53
CA PHE A 197 -41.82 -31.79 -34.17
C PHE A 197 -41.27 -33.22 -34.05
N GLY A 198 -41.27 -33.99 -35.14
CA GLY A 198 -40.66 -35.32 -35.21
C GLY A 198 -39.13 -35.24 -35.24
N ASP A 199 -38.47 -36.37 -35.04
CA ASP A 199 -37.02 -36.58 -35.11
C ASP A 199 -36.83 -37.90 -35.88
N ALA A 200 -36.72 -37.79 -37.21
CA ALA A 200 -36.91 -38.92 -38.11
C ALA A 200 -35.72 -39.89 -38.13
N ASP A 201 -34.51 -39.41 -37.86
CA ASP A 201 -33.28 -40.22 -37.83
C ASP A 201 -32.72 -40.47 -36.41
N GLY A 202 -33.27 -39.81 -35.39
CA GLY A 202 -33.02 -40.09 -33.98
C GLY A 202 -31.74 -39.47 -33.43
N ASP A 203 -31.25 -38.39 -34.04
CA ASP A 203 -30.01 -37.71 -33.68
C ASP A 203 -30.18 -36.65 -32.56
N GLY A 204 -31.43 -36.33 -32.21
CA GLY A 204 -31.82 -35.37 -31.18
C GLY A 204 -32.20 -33.98 -31.71
N LEU A 205 -32.20 -33.74 -33.01
CA LEU A 205 -32.80 -32.59 -33.67
C LEU A 205 -34.22 -32.91 -34.14
N SER A 206 -35.09 -31.91 -34.13
CA SER A 206 -36.41 -32.07 -34.75
C SER A 206 -36.32 -31.82 -36.26
N ASN A 207 -37.17 -32.46 -37.06
CA ASN A 207 -37.31 -32.25 -38.51
C ASN A 207 -37.38 -30.76 -38.90
N LEU A 208 -38.06 -29.91 -38.11
CA LEU A 208 -38.11 -28.45 -38.32
C LEU A 208 -36.75 -27.78 -38.09
N ARG A 209 -36.00 -28.25 -37.10
CA ARG A 209 -34.68 -27.72 -36.78
C ARG A 209 -33.68 -28.08 -37.87
N GLU A 210 -33.78 -29.30 -38.39
CA GLU A 210 -32.99 -29.78 -39.53
C GLU A 210 -33.36 -29.04 -40.81
N SER A 211 -34.64 -28.80 -41.07
CA SER A 211 -35.09 -28.00 -42.21
C SER A 211 -34.59 -26.56 -42.16
N LEU A 212 -34.45 -25.99 -40.95
CA LEU A 212 -33.89 -24.65 -40.75
C LEU A 212 -32.36 -24.60 -40.85
N LEU A 213 -31.68 -25.73 -40.64
CA LEU A 213 -30.22 -25.86 -40.69
C LEU A 213 -29.72 -26.49 -42.01
N TYR A 214 -30.64 -26.90 -42.90
CA TYR A 214 -30.36 -27.60 -44.17
C TYR A 214 -29.62 -28.94 -43.99
N LEU A 215 -29.96 -29.66 -42.92
CA LEU A 215 -29.45 -31.00 -42.64
C LEU A 215 -30.32 -32.06 -43.34
N ASP A 216 -29.80 -33.28 -43.51
CA ASP A 216 -30.57 -34.41 -44.05
C ASP A 216 -31.34 -35.09 -42.91
N PRO A 217 -32.66 -34.89 -42.79
CA PRO A 217 -33.45 -35.38 -41.65
C PRO A 217 -33.69 -36.89 -41.68
N THR A 218 -33.05 -37.59 -42.60
CA THR A 218 -33.09 -39.05 -42.70
C THR A 218 -31.74 -39.70 -42.42
N ASN A 219 -30.73 -38.88 -42.07
CA ASN A 219 -29.37 -39.29 -41.87
C ASN A 219 -28.77 -38.57 -40.65
N PRO A 220 -28.54 -39.28 -39.53
CA PRO A 220 -28.20 -38.65 -38.25
C PRO A 220 -26.80 -38.03 -38.20
N ASP A 221 -26.04 -38.05 -39.30
CA ASP A 221 -24.66 -37.56 -39.48
C ASP A 221 -24.54 -37.07 -40.94
N SER A 222 -24.92 -35.82 -41.19
CA SER A 222 -25.12 -35.22 -42.52
C SER A 222 -23.82 -35.05 -43.31
N ASP A 223 -22.69 -34.86 -42.65
CA ASP A 223 -21.38 -34.71 -43.31
C ASP A 223 -20.48 -35.95 -43.27
N GLY A 224 -20.86 -36.96 -42.49
CA GLY A 224 -20.27 -38.29 -42.46
C GLY A 224 -18.94 -38.36 -41.69
N ASP A 225 -18.71 -37.44 -40.76
CA ASP A 225 -17.48 -37.36 -39.96
C ASP A 225 -17.47 -38.32 -38.74
N GLY A 226 -18.63 -38.91 -38.40
CA GLY A 226 -18.84 -39.82 -37.28
C GLY A 226 -19.43 -39.19 -36.01
N TYR A 227 -19.79 -37.92 -36.02
CA TYR A 227 -20.59 -37.24 -35.01
C TYR A 227 -22.02 -37.04 -35.52
N ALA A 228 -23.00 -37.15 -34.62
CA ALA A 228 -24.38 -36.95 -35.00
C ALA A 228 -24.71 -35.45 -35.09
N ASP A 229 -25.55 -35.02 -36.04
CA ASP A 229 -25.77 -33.58 -36.28
C ASP A 229 -26.29 -32.87 -35.01
N GLY A 230 -27.18 -33.51 -34.25
CA GLY A 230 -27.67 -33.02 -32.97
C GLY A 230 -26.59 -32.87 -31.89
N ALA A 231 -25.57 -33.73 -31.90
CA ALA A 231 -24.42 -33.58 -31.00
C ALA A 231 -23.55 -32.38 -31.40
N GLU A 232 -23.41 -32.13 -32.69
CA GLU A 232 -22.64 -31.01 -33.24
C GLU A 232 -23.33 -29.66 -33.03
N VAL A 233 -24.64 -29.58 -33.31
CA VAL A 233 -25.46 -28.40 -33.01
C VAL A 233 -25.41 -28.07 -31.51
N THR A 234 -25.39 -29.09 -30.65
CA THR A 234 -25.24 -28.92 -29.19
C THR A 234 -23.82 -28.45 -28.81
N ALA A 235 -22.79 -28.94 -29.51
CA ALA A 235 -21.40 -28.53 -29.34
C ALA A 235 -21.06 -27.19 -30.02
N ALA A 236 -22.01 -26.58 -30.72
CA ALA A 236 -21.85 -25.39 -31.56
C ALA A 236 -20.76 -25.55 -32.64
N THR A 237 -20.64 -26.77 -33.17
CA THR A 237 -19.89 -27.09 -34.39
C THR A 237 -20.83 -27.17 -35.59
N ASN A 238 -20.27 -27.13 -36.80
CA ASN A 238 -21.04 -27.10 -38.05
C ASN A 238 -21.31 -28.52 -38.61
N PRO A 239 -22.56 -29.04 -38.58
CA PRO A 239 -22.88 -30.41 -39.01
C PRO A 239 -22.89 -30.66 -40.53
N LEU A 240 -22.31 -29.72 -41.29
CA LEU A 240 -22.16 -29.80 -42.74
C LEU A 240 -20.69 -29.62 -43.17
N ASP A 241 -19.78 -29.58 -42.21
CA ASP A 241 -18.35 -29.40 -42.42
C ASP A 241 -17.56 -30.50 -41.69
N PRO A 242 -17.14 -31.57 -42.41
CA PRO A 242 -16.56 -32.77 -41.79
C PRO A 242 -15.16 -32.54 -41.17
N GLU A 243 -14.66 -31.30 -41.20
CA GLU A 243 -13.44 -30.86 -40.52
C GLU A 243 -13.72 -30.04 -39.24
N ASP A 244 -14.95 -29.57 -39.02
CA ASP A 244 -15.36 -28.81 -37.84
C ASP A 244 -15.94 -29.72 -36.74
N VAL A 245 -15.27 -30.83 -36.45
CA VAL A 245 -15.81 -31.85 -35.54
C VAL A 245 -15.83 -31.36 -34.07
N PRO A 246 -16.74 -31.85 -33.21
CA PRO A 246 -16.73 -31.61 -31.76
C PRO A 246 -15.38 -31.95 -31.11
N GLN A 247 -14.58 -30.91 -30.81
CA GLN A 247 -13.27 -31.11 -30.18
C GLN A 247 -13.42 -31.33 -28.67
N PRO A 248 -12.65 -32.26 -28.05
CA PRO A 248 -12.64 -32.39 -26.60
C PRO A 248 -12.15 -31.09 -25.96
N SER A 249 -13.01 -30.51 -25.12
CA SER A 249 -12.77 -29.21 -24.49
C SER A 249 -11.55 -29.23 -23.58
N GLY A 250 -10.57 -28.38 -23.85
CA GLY A 250 -9.45 -28.16 -22.94
C GLY A 250 -9.88 -27.45 -21.67
N VAL A 251 -9.17 -27.71 -20.57
CA VAL A 251 -9.41 -27.11 -19.26
C VAL A 251 -8.14 -26.48 -18.72
N VAL A 252 -8.24 -25.26 -18.19
CA VAL A 252 -7.20 -24.62 -17.38
C VAL A 252 -7.78 -24.30 -16.01
N ALA A 253 -7.16 -24.80 -14.96
CA ALA A 253 -7.57 -24.60 -13.57
C ALA A 253 -6.38 -24.38 -12.65
N GLY A 254 -6.64 -23.76 -11.51
CA GLY A 254 -5.65 -23.50 -10.48
C GLY A 254 -6.29 -22.96 -9.21
N THR A 255 -5.45 -22.61 -8.25
CA THR A 255 -5.83 -22.03 -6.96
C THR A 255 -5.01 -20.78 -6.68
N VAL A 256 -5.65 -19.78 -6.09
CA VAL A 256 -4.99 -18.62 -5.48
C VAL A 256 -5.06 -18.81 -3.97
N TRP A 257 -3.92 -18.80 -3.27
CA TRP A 257 -3.86 -19.03 -1.83
C TRP A 257 -2.95 -18.04 -1.10
N ASN A 258 -3.15 -17.97 0.22
CA ASN A 258 -2.34 -17.17 1.14
C ASN A 258 -1.11 -17.94 1.61
N ASP A 259 0.02 -17.69 0.96
CA ASP A 259 1.33 -18.26 1.28
C ASP A 259 1.95 -17.49 2.46
N SER A 260 1.75 -18.04 3.64
CA SER A 260 1.96 -17.37 4.92
C SER A 260 3.40 -17.47 5.41
N ASP A 261 4.11 -18.54 5.05
CA ASP A 261 5.51 -18.77 5.41
C ASP A 261 6.50 -18.55 4.25
N ARG A 262 5.98 -18.27 3.05
CA ARG A 262 6.70 -17.84 1.84
C ARG A 262 7.57 -18.92 1.22
N ASP A 263 7.18 -20.17 1.36
CA ASP A 263 7.93 -21.29 0.81
C ASP A 263 7.45 -21.72 -0.61
N PHE A 264 6.38 -21.09 -1.12
CA PHE A 264 5.73 -21.38 -2.41
C PHE A 264 5.13 -22.77 -2.55
N VAL A 265 5.01 -23.50 -1.45
CA VAL A 265 4.27 -24.75 -1.34
C VAL A 265 2.91 -24.43 -0.70
N ARG A 266 1.97 -25.36 -0.76
CA ARG A 266 0.65 -25.19 -0.16
C ARG A 266 0.43 -26.29 0.87
N GLU A 267 0.48 -25.94 2.14
CA GLU A 267 0.27 -26.84 3.27
C GLU A 267 -1.19 -26.85 3.74
N ALA A 268 -1.51 -27.79 4.63
CA ALA A 268 -2.83 -27.94 5.24
C ALA A 268 -3.27 -26.75 6.14
N GLY A 269 -2.47 -25.70 6.27
CA GLY A 269 -2.78 -24.45 6.98
C GLY A 269 -3.04 -23.24 6.09
N GLU A 270 -2.79 -23.35 4.77
CA GLU A 270 -2.86 -22.21 3.86
C GLU A 270 -4.20 -22.13 3.14
N ALA A 271 -4.99 -21.12 3.54
CA ALA A 271 -6.33 -20.91 3.01
C ALA A 271 -6.31 -20.36 1.57
N GLY A 272 -7.28 -20.80 0.77
CA GLY A 272 -7.55 -20.22 -0.54
C GLY A 272 -8.19 -18.82 -0.43
N ILE A 273 -7.92 -17.96 -1.40
CA ILE A 273 -8.35 -16.56 -1.39
C ILE A 273 -9.50 -16.35 -2.38
N ALA A 274 -10.66 -15.97 -1.86
CA ALA A 274 -11.86 -15.73 -2.64
C ALA A 274 -11.85 -14.39 -3.39
N GLU A 275 -12.68 -14.29 -4.43
CA GLU A 275 -12.95 -13.04 -5.16
C GLU A 275 -11.73 -12.37 -5.83
N ILE A 276 -10.65 -13.13 -6.08
CA ILE A 276 -9.52 -12.68 -6.88
C ILE A 276 -9.87 -12.81 -8.36
N ASN A 277 -9.63 -11.75 -9.12
CA ASN A 277 -9.85 -11.78 -10.56
C ASN A 277 -8.75 -12.57 -11.27
N VAL A 278 -9.14 -13.62 -11.97
CA VAL A 278 -8.26 -14.40 -12.84
C VAL A 278 -8.63 -14.13 -14.29
N PHE A 279 -7.65 -13.77 -15.09
CA PHE A 279 -7.76 -13.47 -16.51
C PHE A 279 -7.07 -14.56 -17.32
N LEU A 280 -7.80 -15.22 -18.20
CA LEU A 280 -7.23 -16.07 -19.23
C LEU A 280 -7.10 -15.26 -20.52
N SER A 281 -5.97 -15.35 -21.21
CA SER A 281 -5.78 -14.68 -22.48
C SER A 281 -5.13 -15.55 -23.53
N HIS A 282 -5.51 -15.35 -24.80
CA HIS A 282 -5.03 -16.10 -25.95
C HIS A 282 -4.73 -15.16 -27.12
N GLY A 283 -3.69 -15.46 -27.91
CA GLY A 283 -3.20 -14.62 -29.02
C GLY A 283 -2.05 -13.66 -28.63
N THR A 284 -1.60 -12.85 -29.59
CA THR A 284 -0.48 -11.89 -29.41
C THR A 284 -0.85 -10.49 -29.91
N GLY A 285 -0.24 -9.45 -29.33
CA GLY A 285 -0.44 -8.06 -29.74
C GLY A 285 -1.87 -7.55 -29.44
N ALA A 286 -2.44 -6.79 -30.38
CA ALA A 286 -3.76 -6.17 -30.25
C ALA A 286 -4.95 -7.14 -30.53
N VAL A 287 -4.67 -8.38 -30.96
CA VAL A 287 -5.68 -9.44 -31.18
C VAL A 287 -5.58 -10.43 -30.01
N ARG A 288 -6.03 -9.99 -28.83
CA ARG A 288 -5.97 -10.77 -27.60
C ARG A 288 -7.38 -11.06 -27.11
N THR A 289 -7.80 -12.31 -27.20
CA THR A 289 -9.05 -12.76 -26.57
C THR A 289 -8.79 -12.90 -25.07
N THR A 290 -9.66 -12.34 -24.23
CA THR A 290 -9.53 -12.42 -22.77
C THR A 290 -10.82 -12.92 -22.14
N SER A 291 -10.72 -13.83 -21.17
CA SER A 291 -11.82 -14.31 -20.31
C SER A 291 -11.48 -13.98 -18.86
N ARG A 292 -12.49 -13.70 -18.03
CA ARG A 292 -12.32 -13.31 -16.63
C ARG A 292 -13.25 -14.14 -15.73
N MET A 293 -12.75 -14.54 -14.57
CA MET A 293 -13.54 -15.17 -13.51
C MET A 293 -13.01 -14.74 -12.13
N LEU A 294 -13.87 -14.81 -11.11
CA LEU A 294 -13.48 -14.68 -9.71
C LEU A 294 -13.15 -16.04 -9.11
N THR A 295 -12.16 -16.11 -8.23
CA THR A 295 -11.90 -17.32 -7.43
C THR A 295 -13.06 -17.61 -6.46
N SER A 296 -13.29 -18.90 -6.19
CA SER A 296 -14.28 -19.37 -5.22
C SER A 296 -13.87 -19.09 -3.76
N LEU A 297 -14.74 -19.41 -2.80
CA LEU A 297 -14.42 -19.35 -1.36
C LEU A 297 -13.16 -20.14 -0.96
N GLU A 298 -12.80 -21.15 -1.76
CA GLU A 298 -11.63 -22.02 -1.53
C GLU A 298 -10.43 -21.58 -2.39
N GLY A 299 -10.50 -20.41 -3.03
CA GLY A 299 -9.44 -19.87 -3.90
C GLY A 299 -9.35 -20.51 -5.29
N SER A 300 -10.23 -21.46 -5.61
CA SER A 300 -10.17 -22.22 -6.86
C SER A 300 -10.79 -21.44 -8.04
N TYR A 301 -10.24 -21.63 -9.24
CA TYR A 301 -10.80 -21.11 -10.48
C TYR A 301 -10.68 -22.14 -11.63
N ARG A 302 -11.55 -22.03 -12.64
CA ARG A 302 -11.58 -22.97 -13.77
C ARG A 302 -12.10 -22.32 -15.05
N PHE A 303 -11.35 -22.51 -16.14
CA PHE A 303 -11.77 -22.22 -17.51
C PHE A 303 -11.93 -23.53 -18.28
N SER A 304 -13.07 -23.74 -18.92
CA SER A 304 -13.40 -24.92 -19.73
C SER A 304 -13.77 -24.51 -21.17
N GLY A 305 -13.90 -25.48 -22.08
CA GLY A 305 -14.26 -25.19 -23.48
C GLY A 305 -13.09 -24.63 -24.30
N LEU A 306 -11.84 -24.84 -23.86
CA LEU A 306 -10.68 -24.21 -24.49
C LEU A 306 -10.18 -25.02 -25.68
N LYS A 307 -9.88 -24.36 -26.80
CA LYS A 307 -9.22 -24.97 -27.96
C LYS A 307 -7.73 -25.22 -27.66
N ALA A 308 -7.09 -26.09 -28.44
CA ALA A 308 -5.64 -26.26 -28.36
C ALA A 308 -4.93 -24.94 -28.70
N GLY A 309 -3.91 -24.57 -27.91
CA GLY A 309 -3.24 -23.29 -28.09
C GLY A 309 -2.39 -22.85 -26.89
N THR A 310 -1.70 -21.71 -27.05
CA THR A 310 -0.94 -21.09 -25.97
C THR A 310 -1.76 -20.01 -25.28
N TYR A 311 -1.91 -20.13 -23.98
CA TYR A 311 -2.66 -19.23 -23.12
C TYR A 311 -1.73 -18.52 -22.13
N SER A 312 -2.10 -17.32 -21.71
CA SER A 312 -1.51 -16.64 -20.55
C SER A 312 -2.59 -16.40 -19.50
N VAL A 313 -2.42 -17.00 -18.33
CA VAL A 313 -3.27 -16.82 -17.16
C VAL A 313 -2.65 -15.73 -16.30
N ALA A 314 -3.41 -14.72 -15.91
CA ALA A 314 -2.98 -13.61 -15.09
C ALA A 314 -3.96 -13.38 -13.93
N ILE A 315 -3.51 -12.75 -12.86
CA ILE A 315 -4.37 -12.35 -11.74
C ILE A 315 -4.30 -10.84 -11.50
N ASP A 316 -5.41 -10.27 -11.04
CA ASP A 316 -5.46 -8.96 -10.37
C ASP A 316 -5.66 -9.23 -8.89
N TRP A 317 -4.61 -8.93 -8.12
CA TRP A 317 -4.44 -9.34 -6.74
C TRP A 317 -5.18 -8.43 -5.74
N GLY A 318 -5.90 -7.41 -6.20
CA GLY A 318 -6.66 -6.52 -5.33
C GLY A 318 -5.78 -5.88 -4.27
N ASP A 319 -6.18 -6.02 -3.00
CA ASP A 319 -5.40 -5.53 -1.86
C ASP A 319 -4.21 -6.43 -1.49
N TRP A 320 -4.12 -7.66 -2.01
CA TRP A 320 -3.08 -8.64 -1.64
C TRP A 320 -1.73 -8.37 -2.31
N LYS A 321 -0.63 -8.91 -1.75
CA LYS A 321 0.70 -8.81 -2.39
C LYS A 321 1.09 -10.13 -3.09
N PRO A 322 1.48 -10.10 -4.38
CA PRO A 322 1.97 -11.30 -5.06
C PRO A 322 3.40 -11.65 -4.64
N LEU A 323 3.66 -12.94 -4.38
CA LEU A 323 4.99 -13.45 -4.04
C LEU A 323 5.75 -14.00 -5.26
N GLY A 324 5.05 -14.29 -6.36
CA GLY A 324 5.62 -14.88 -7.57
C GLY A 324 5.13 -14.26 -8.87
N ALA A 325 5.32 -14.97 -9.98
CA ALA A 325 4.89 -14.51 -11.30
C ALA A 325 3.36 -14.36 -11.36
N THR A 326 2.89 -13.15 -11.61
CA THR A 326 1.45 -12.82 -11.73
C THR A 326 0.86 -13.15 -13.09
N VAL A 327 1.69 -13.65 -14.02
CA VAL A 327 1.28 -14.16 -15.33
C VAL A 327 2.00 -15.48 -15.60
N ARG A 328 1.24 -16.54 -15.89
CA ARG A 328 1.75 -17.87 -16.25
C ARG A 328 1.32 -18.24 -17.66
N LYS A 329 2.26 -18.77 -18.45
CA LYS A 329 1.98 -19.29 -19.81
C LYS A 329 1.69 -20.78 -19.76
N VAL A 330 0.64 -21.20 -20.46
CA VAL A 330 0.18 -22.59 -20.52
C VAL A 330 -0.02 -22.98 -21.97
N VAL A 331 0.44 -24.17 -22.36
CA VAL A 331 0.19 -24.73 -23.69
C VAL A 331 -0.79 -25.89 -23.54
N LEU A 332 -1.94 -25.80 -24.20
CA LEU A 332 -2.96 -26.85 -24.27
C LEU A 332 -2.86 -27.58 -25.61
N LYS A 333 -2.91 -28.91 -25.57
CA LYS A 333 -3.22 -29.77 -26.72
C LYS A 333 -4.72 -30.11 -26.74
N THR A 334 -5.19 -30.69 -27.83
CA THR A 334 -6.59 -31.13 -27.99
C THR A 334 -7.00 -32.05 -26.84
N GLY A 335 -8.05 -31.68 -26.09
CA GLY A 335 -8.53 -32.42 -24.92
C GLY A 335 -7.68 -32.32 -23.65
N ASP A 336 -6.62 -31.51 -23.61
CA ASP A 336 -5.76 -31.37 -22.42
C ASP A 336 -6.51 -30.70 -21.26
N ALA A 337 -6.36 -31.25 -20.05
CA ALA A 337 -6.68 -30.59 -18.80
C ALA A 337 -5.39 -30.21 -18.06
N ARG A 338 -5.21 -28.92 -17.78
CA ARG A 338 -4.10 -28.37 -16.99
C ARG A 338 -4.64 -27.83 -15.68
N ALA A 339 -4.42 -28.57 -14.60
CA ALA A 339 -4.61 -28.11 -13.23
C ALA A 339 -3.30 -27.50 -12.69
N GLU A 340 -3.34 -26.95 -11.46
CA GLU A 340 -2.16 -26.45 -10.72
C GLU A 340 -1.48 -25.21 -11.32
N ILE A 341 -2.25 -24.38 -12.05
CA ILE A 341 -1.77 -23.06 -12.47
C ILE A 341 -1.93 -22.10 -11.30
N ASP A 342 -1.06 -22.21 -10.31
CA ASP A 342 -1.34 -21.61 -9.02
C ASP A 342 -0.66 -20.26 -8.78
N PHE A 343 -1.25 -19.44 -7.92
CA PHE A 343 -0.72 -18.14 -7.54
C PHE A 343 -0.68 -17.99 -6.01
N ALA A 344 0.53 -17.80 -5.48
CA ALA A 344 0.77 -17.47 -4.09
C ALA A 344 0.67 -15.95 -3.89
N LEU A 345 -0.25 -15.53 -3.02
CA LEU A 345 -0.41 -14.16 -2.53
C LEU A 345 -0.16 -14.15 -1.01
N ILE A 346 0.02 -12.96 -0.44
CA ILE A 346 0.08 -12.79 1.02
C ILE A 346 -0.83 -11.65 1.48
N ASP A 347 -1.54 -11.88 2.59
CA ASP A 347 -2.43 -10.90 3.21
C ASP A 347 -1.58 -9.72 3.73
N PRO A 348 -1.83 -8.48 3.27
CA PRO A 348 -1.12 -7.33 3.79
C PRO A 348 -1.63 -6.93 5.17
N SER A 349 -2.88 -7.21 5.54
CA SER A 349 -3.45 -6.79 6.82
C SER A 349 -3.02 -7.71 7.95
N LEU A 350 -2.37 -7.14 8.95
CA LEU A 350 -1.74 -7.90 10.02
C LEU A 350 -2.16 -7.27 11.33
N THR A 351 -2.83 -8.02 12.22
CA THR A 351 -3.06 -7.55 13.59
C THR A 351 -1.74 -7.48 14.36
N PHE A 352 -1.66 -6.66 15.41
CA PHE A 352 -0.44 -6.58 16.23
C PHE A 352 -0.01 -7.96 16.76
N SER A 353 -0.97 -8.80 17.18
CA SER A 353 -0.67 -10.16 17.66
C SER A 353 -0.08 -11.07 16.58
N GLN A 354 -0.58 -10.99 15.35
CA GLN A 354 -0.01 -11.75 14.23
C GLN A 354 1.35 -11.19 13.80
N TRP A 355 1.55 -9.87 13.89
CA TRP A 355 2.85 -9.24 13.64
C TRP A 355 3.88 -9.67 14.69
N LEU A 356 3.50 -9.74 15.97
CA LEU A 356 4.36 -10.29 17.01
C LEU A 356 4.73 -11.74 16.73
N LEU A 357 3.75 -12.60 16.43
CA LEU A 357 3.98 -14.01 16.13
C LEU A 357 4.94 -14.20 14.95
N ARG A 358 4.84 -13.34 13.91
CA ARG A 358 5.73 -13.39 12.75
C ARG A 358 7.18 -12.99 13.07
N ASN A 359 7.38 -12.01 13.95
CA ASN A 359 8.70 -11.49 14.26
C ASN A 359 9.39 -12.19 15.43
N PHE A 360 8.62 -12.71 16.39
CA PHE A 360 9.13 -13.29 17.64
C PHE A 360 8.75 -14.78 17.84
N GLY A 361 7.90 -15.35 16.98
CA GLY A 361 7.39 -16.71 17.15
C GLY A 361 6.36 -16.82 18.28
N GLU A 362 6.26 -17.99 18.92
CA GLU A 362 5.31 -18.23 20.02
C GLU A 362 5.60 -17.39 21.29
N GLU A 363 6.74 -16.69 21.34
CA GLU A 363 7.07 -15.77 22.43
C GLU A 363 6.29 -14.45 22.26
N ALA A 364 5.38 -14.18 23.19
CA ALA A 364 4.69 -12.89 23.25
C ALA A 364 5.67 -11.80 23.68
N ALA A 365 6.15 -10.97 22.75
CA ALA A 365 6.90 -9.76 23.09
C ALA A 365 5.94 -8.66 23.56
N ASP A 366 6.37 -7.90 24.58
CA ASP A 366 5.55 -6.84 25.16
C ASP A 366 5.40 -5.68 24.14
N PRO A 367 4.21 -5.08 23.98
CA PRO A 367 4.01 -3.87 23.18
C PRO A 367 5.08 -2.79 23.40
N SER A 368 5.53 -2.64 24.64
CA SER A 368 6.45 -1.62 25.13
C SER A 368 7.94 -1.99 25.05
N GLU A 369 8.27 -3.24 24.68
CA GLU A 369 9.66 -3.65 24.47
C GLU A 369 10.23 -3.03 23.19
N ASP A 370 11.53 -2.73 23.22
CA ASP A 370 12.34 -2.21 22.11
C ASP A 370 13.57 -3.13 21.96
N PRO A 371 13.44 -4.28 21.27
CA PRO A 371 14.47 -5.32 21.30
C PRO A 371 15.71 -5.02 20.45
N ASP A 372 15.63 -4.11 19.47
CA ASP A 372 16.78 -3.66 18.70
C ASP A 372 17.42 -2.37 19.24
N GLY A 373 16.78 -1.77 20.25
CA GLY A 373 17.31 -0.64 21.00
C GLY A 373 17.36 0.64 20.17
N ASP A 374 16.54 0.75 19.12
CA ASP A 374 16.52 1.91 18.25
C ASP A 374 15.74 3.10 18.85
N GLY A 375 14.98 2.83 19.91
CA GLY A 375 14.14 3.74 20.67
C GLY A 375 12.65 3.51 20.48
N TYR A 376 12.23 2.65 19.55
CA TYR A 376 10.83 2.50 19.15
C TYR A 376 10.24 1.19 19.69
N PRO A 377 9.22 1.26 20.57
CA PRO A 377 8.60 0.05 21.07
C PRO A 377 7.87 -0.73 19.98
N ASN A 378 7.77 -2.06 20.16
CA ASN A 378 7.12 -3.01 19.26
C ASN A 378 5.77 -2.54 18.68
N LEU A 379 4.89 -2.00 19.51
CA LEU A 379 3.57 -1.55 19.04
C LEU A 379 3.65 -0.30 18.16
N LEU A 380 4.66 0.56 18.37
CA LEU A 380 4.91 1.70 17.49
C LEU A 380 5.60 1.25 16.20
N GLU A 381 6.56 0.33 16.28
CA GLU A 381 7.21 -0.30 15.12
C GLU A 381 6.18 -0.95 14.19
N TYR A 382 5.25 -1.72 14.75
CA TYR A 382 4.09 -2.25 14.04
C TYR A 382 3.26 -1.15 13.36
N ALA A 383 2.93 -0.09 14.09
CA ALA A 383 2.11 1.00 13.57
C ALA A 383 2.77 1.79 12.42
N LEU A 384 4.10 1.84 12.41
CA LEU A 384 4.90 2.56 11.41
C LEU A 384 5.35 1.65 10.24
N GLY A 385 5.23 0.32 10.41
CA GLY A 385 5.59 -0.69 9.41
C GLY A 385 7.08 -1.02 9.40
N ASN A 386 7.73 -0.87 10.55
CA ASN A 386 9.15 -1.14 10.74
C ASN A 386 9.38 -2.55 11.32
N HIS A 387 10.65 -2.93 11.51
CA HIS A 387 11.04 -4.28 11.90
C HIS A 387 11.61 -4.27 13.32
N PRO A 388 11.04 -5.01 14.29
CA PRO A 388 11.34 -4.85 15.72
C PRO A 388 12.65 -5.50 16.19
N LEU A 389 13.49 -5.91 15.26
CA LEU A 389 14.78 -6.59 15.50
C LEU A 389 15.88 -6.00 14.61
N ILE A 390 15.57 -4.96 13.83
CA ILE A 390 16.47 -4.35 12.87
C ILE A 390 16.29 -2.84 13.01
N ALA A 391 17.22 -2.20 13.72
CA ALA A 391 17.28 -0.77 13.84
C ALA A 391 17.31 -0.10 12.45
N ASP A 392 16.19 0.52 12.03
CA ASP A 392 16.07 1.25 10.76
C ASP A 392 15.65 2.70 11.01
N THR A 393 16.53 3.63 10.64
CA THR A 393 16.33 5.06 10.90
C THR A 393 15.66 5.82 9.77
N ARG A 394 15.39 5.18 8.62
CA ARG A 394 14.98 5.89 7.40
C ARG A 394 13.53 6.38 7.40
N ASP A 395 12.63 5.64 8.05
CA ASP A 395 11.20 5.92 8.05
C ASP A 395 10.66 6.38 9.42
N LEU A 396 11.59 6.63 10.36
CA LEU A 396 11.26 7.10 11.69
C LEU A 396 10.64 8.51 11.65
N PRO A 397 9.75 8.83 12.59
CA PRO A 397 9.18 10.16 12.71
C PRO A 397 10.25 11.25 12.80
N GLN A 398 10.16 12.22 11.89
CA GLN A 398 11.12 13.32 11.81
C GLN A 398 10.47 14.61 12.30
N VAL A 399 11.21 15.35 13.12
CA VAL A 399 10.82 16.70 13.54
C VAL A 399 11.58 17.73 12.72
N GLU A 400 10.86 18.48 11.89
CA GLU A 400 11.42 19.52 11.04
C GLU A 400 10.92 20.91 11.43
N PRO A 401 11.80 21.91 11.59
CA PRO A 401 11.39 23.30 11.71
C PRO A 401 11.16 23.91 10.32
N ALA A 402 10.08 24.70 10.17
CA ALA A 402 9.93 25.62 9.04
C ALA A 402 9.74 27.06 9.50
N VAL A 403 10.51 27.96 8.88
CA VAL A 403 10.53 29.39 9.20
C VAL A 403 9.21 30.04 8.82
N LYS A 404 8.61 30.79 9.77
CA LYS A 404 7.40 31.59 9.54
C LYS A 404 7.59 32.99 10.15
N GLY A 405 8.52 33.77 9.60
CA GLY A 405 8.88 35.11 10.08
C GLY A 405 10.07 35.14 11.03
N GLU A 406 10.42 36.33 11.55
CA GLU A 406 11.63 36.55 12.37
C GLU A 406 11.53 36.01 13.82
N GLU A 407 10.32 35.85 14.37
CA GLU A 407 10.11 35.48 15.80
C GLU A 407 9.28 34.20 16.02
N SER A 408 8.91 33.47 14.96
CA SER A 408 8.13 32.23 15.08
C SER A 408 8.44 31.22 13.97
N PHE A 409 8.36 29.93 14.32
CA PHE A 409 8.50 28.83 13.38
C PHE A 409 7.45 27.75 13.69
N LEU A 410 7.24 26.86 12.72
CA LEU A 410 6.40 25.67 12.88
C LEU A 410 7.31 24.47 13.06
N LEU A 411 7.02 23.65 14.07
CA LEU A 411 7.56 22.29 14.15
C LEU A 411 6.61 21.35 13.44
N PHE A 412 7.13 20.54 12.53
CA PHE A 412 6.39 19.48 11.87
C PHE A 412 6.85 18.14 12.41
N LEU A 413 5.92 17.29 12.83
CA LEU A 413 6.17 15.87 13.02
C LEU A 413 5.63 15.13 11.79
N ARG A 414 6.54 14.60 10.98
CA ARG A 414 6.20 13.76 9.83
C ARG A 414 6.44 12.31 10.18
N TYR A 415 5.46 11.46 9.92
CA TYR A 415 5.55 10.03 10.19
C TYR A 415 4.73 9.25 9.16
N ARG A 416 5.07 7.99 8.94
CA ARG A 416 4.30 7.09 8.09
C ARG A 416 3.51 6.15 8.98
N VAL A 417 2.23 5.97 8.70
CA VAL A 417 1.44 4.89 9.31
C VAL A 417 1.36 3.76 8.31
N ASP A 418 1.73 2.55 8.73
CA ASP A 418 1.55 1.38 7.87
C ASP A 418 0.06 1.13 7.63
N ARG A 419 -0.32 1.02 6.36
CA ARG A 419 -1.70 0.72 5.97
C ARG A 419 -2.12 -0.68 6.38
N ASN A 420 -1.14 -1.54 6.62
CA ASN A 420 -1.30 -2.92 7.05
C ASN A 420 -1.58 -3.04 8.56
N ALA A 421 -1.32 -1.98 9.33
CA ALA A 421 -1.51 -1.95 10.76
C ALA A 421 -2.97 -1.60 11.10
N VAL A 422 -3.81 -2.64 11.20
CA VAL A 422 -5.28 -2.50 11.24
C VAL A 422 -5.87 -2.30 12.62
N ASP A 423 -5.18 -2.71 13.69
CA ASP A 423 -5.70 -2.67 15.07
C ASP A 423 -4.91 -1.73 15.99
N VAL A 424 -4.30 -0.69 15.42
CA VAL A 424 -3.58 0.35 16.17
C VAL A 424 -4.04 1.74 15.77
N ARG A 425 -4.14 2.63 16.76
CA ARG A 425 -4.33 4.07 16.57
C ARG A 425 -3.04 4.79 16.93
N VAL A 426 -2.50 5.53 15.96
CA VAL A 426 -1.39 6.46 16.18
C VAL A 426 -1.94 7.85 16.44
N ILE A 427 -1.53 8.44 17.55
CA ILE A 427 -1.93 9.77 18.01
C ILE A 427 -0.69 10.64 18.08
N THR A 428 -0.75 11.82 17.45
CA THR A 428 0.28 12.84 17.66
C THR A 428 -0.09 13.68 18.85
N GLU A 429 0.88 13.94 19.73
CA GLU A 429 0.65 14.76 20.92
C GLU A 429 1.71 15.85 21.03
N THR A 430 1.30 16.97 21.61
CA THR A 430 2.22 18.01 22.06
C THR A 430 2.10 18.26 23.54
N PHE A 431 3.21 18.64 24.17
CA PHE A 431 3.21 19.10 25.54
C PHE A 431 3.04 20.62 25.59
N ARG A 432 1.94 21.09 26.19
CA ARG A 432 1.66 22.50 26.42
C ARG A 432 1.03 22.69 27.79
N ASN A 433 1.39 23.77 28.47
CA ASN A 433 0.83 24.14 29.78
C ASN A 433 0.95 23.04 30.86
N GLY A 434 1.97 22.18 30.79
CA GLY A 434 2.19 21.12 31.76
C GLY A 434 1.48 19.79 31.45
N GLU A 435 0.76 19.69 30.33
CA GLU A 435 -0.01 18.51 29.96
C GLU A 435 0.19 18.12 28.48
N TRP A 436 -0.04 16.84 28.17
CA TRP A 436 -0.09 16.36 26.79
C TRP A 436 -1.45 16.65 26.17
N GLN A 437 -1.43 17.14 24.93
CA GLN A 437 -2.60 17.48 24.15
C GLN A 437 -2.47 16.81 22.78
N GLU A 438 -3.53 16.12 22.35
CA GLU A 438 -3.59 15.56 21.00
C GLU A 438 -3.54 16.68 19.95
N LEU A 439 -2.80 16.45 18.87
CA LEU A 439 -2.72 17.32 17.72
C LEU A 439 -3.33 16.65 16.51
N ASP A 440 -4.11 17.42 15.75
CA ASP A 440 -4.61 16.96 14.46
C ASP A 440 -3.45 16.78 13.47
N ALA A 441 -3.29 15.55 12.97
CA ALA A 441 -2.36 15.24 11.90
C ALA A 441 -3.09 15.23 10.55
N THR A 442 -2.56 15.95 9.58
CA THR A 442 -3.09 16.01 8.21
C THR A 442 -2.41 15.01 7.31
N SER A 443 -3.16 14.50 6.33
CA SER A 443 -2.62 13.59 5.30
C SER A 443 -1.88 14.39 4.24
N VAL A 444 -0.62 14.04 3.97
CA VAL A 444 0.15 14.69 2.91
C VAL A 444 -0.05 13.91 1.61
N ARG A 445 -0.68 14.54 0.59
CA ARG A 445 -0.86 14.07 -0.80
C ARG A 445 -0.94 12.53 -0.99
N GLY A 446 -2.07 11.91 -0.66
CA GLY A 446 -2.42 10.54 -1.09
C GLY A 446 -1.53 9.39 -0.57
N ALA A 447 -0.53 9.67 0.26
CA ALA A 447 0.40 8.68 0.81
C ALA A 447 0.04 8.29 2.26
N SER A 448 0.61 7.18 2.75
CA SER A 448 0.58 6.73 4.17
C SER A 448 1.25 7.70 5.16
N THR A 449 1.80 8.81 4.66
CA THR A 449 2.47 9.84 5.45
C THR A 449 1.47 10.82 6.08
N ARG A 450 1.63 11.04 7.38
CA ARG A 450 0.92 12.00 8.21
C ARG A 450 1.86 13.12 8.62
N GLU A 451 1.31 14.31 8.74
CA GLU A 451 2.03 15.49 9.20
C GLU A 451 1.20 16.24 10.24
N ALA A 452 1.73 16.39 11.44
CA ALA A 452 1.19 17.28 12.46
C ALA A 452 2.11 18.51 12.57
N SER A 453 1.54 19.67 12.84
CA SER A 453 2.35 20.89 13.03
C SER A 453 1.95 21.66 14.28
N ILE A 454 2.92 22.32 14.88
CA ILE A 454 2.69 23.17 16.05
C ILE A 454 3.46 24.49 15.93
N PRO A 455 2.79 25.64 16.15
CA PRO A 455 3.49 26.92 16.20
C PRO A 455 4.27 27.02 17.51
N VAL A 456 5.54 27.42 17.42
CA VAL A 456 6.38 27.65 18.59
C VAL A 456 7.00 29.04 18.47
N ARG A 457 6.94 29.81 19.56
CA ARG A 457 7.62 31.11 19.62
C ARG A 457 9.08 30.91 19.99
N VAL A 458 9.91 31.88 19.60
CA VAL A 458 11.30 31.94 20.08
C VAL A 458 11.31 31.96 21.61
N GLY A 459 12.00 30.98 22.22
CA GLY A 459 12.13 30.85 23.68
C GLY A 459 11.09 29.94 24.36
N GLU A 460 10.12 29.38 23.64
CA GLU A 460 9.17 28.40 24.19
C GLU A 460 9.68 26.96 24.04
N VAL A 461 9.40 26.11 25.04
CA VAL A 461 9.67 24.67 24.97
C VAL A 461 8.44 23.98 24.39
N GLY A 462 8.59 23.34 23.23
CA GLY A 462 7.57 22.48 22.62
C GLY A 462 8.04 21.03 22.58
N LEU A 463 7.27 20.11 23.16
CA LEU A 463 7.49 18.68 22.96
C LEU A 463 6.48 18.14 21.97
N LEU A 464 6.90 17.18 21.14
CA LEU A 464 6.07 16.38 20.27
C LEU A 464 6.35 14.89 20.51
N ARG A 465 5.33 14.05 20.37
CA ARG A 465 5.54 12.60 20.35
C ARG A 465 4.45 11.90 19.56
N LEU A 466 4.70 10.63 19.27
CA LEU A 466 3.69 9.69 18.82
C LEU A 466 3.32 8.79 19.99
N ARG A 467 2.03 8.56 20.14
CA ARG A 467 1.46 7.59 21.05
C ARG A 467 0.70 6.57 20.22
N ALA A 468 1.05 5.30 20.35
CA ALA A 468 0.32 4.20 19.74
C ALA A 468 -0.54 3.50 20.78
N ILE A 469 -1.77 3.16 20.41
CA ILE A 469 -2.75 2.49 21.26
C ILE A 469 -3.38 1.36 20.46
N LEU A 470 -3.49 0.17 21.05
CA LEU A 470 -4.26 -0.91 20.43
C LEU A 470 -5.75 -0.55 20.42
N ALA A 471 -6.40 -0.73 19.28
CA ALA A 471 -7.83 -0.46 19.12
C ALA A 471 -8.70 -1.45 19.93
N SER A 472 -8.20 -2.68 20.12
CA SER A 472 -8.83 -3.73 20.92
C SER A 472 -8.61 -3.55 22.43
N ASP A 473 -7.54 -2.85 22.83
CA ASP A 473 -7.17 -2.59 24.21
C ASP A 473 -6.60 -1.18 24.36
N SER A 474 -7.46 -0.24 24.76
CA SER A 474 -7.09 1.16 24.93
C SER A 474 -6.11 1.44 26.08
N GLU A 475 -5.91 0.47 26.98
CA GLU A 475 -4.93 0.57 28.08
C GLU A 475 -3.51 0.22 27.62
N THR A 476 -3.38 -0.57 26.54
CA THR A 476 -2.08 -0.82 25.93
C THR A 476 -1.64 0.43 25.18
N VAL A 477 -0.76 1.19 25.82
CA VAL A 477 -0.25 2.47 25.33
C VAL A 477 1.27 2.44 25.28
N VAL A 478 1.82 2.65 24.10
CA VAL A 478 3.25 2.88 23.93
C VAL A 478 3.52 4.25 23.33
N GLN A 479 4.69 4.77 23.63
CA GLN A 479 5.08 6.11 23.22
C GLN A 479 6.42 6.00 22.52
N SER A 480 6.57 6.80 21.49
CA SER A 480 7.86 6.98 20.84
C SER A 480 8.90 7.57 21.77
N PRO A 481 10.19 7.60 21.37
CA PRO A 481 11.13 8.52 21.95
C PRO A 481 10.51 9.91 21.98
N LEU A 482 10.74 10.62 23.08
CA LEU A 482 10.30 11.99 23.19
C LEU A 482 11.05 12.83 22.17
N TRP A 483 10.40 13.23 21.08
CA TRP A 483 10.93 14.28 20.23
C TRP A 483 10.50 15.60 20.81
N ALA A 484 11.30 16.09 21.75
CA ALA A 484 11.36 17.53 21.91
C ALA A 484 11.50 18.12 20.50
N GLY A 485 10.67 19.10 20.16
CA GLY A 485 11.06 19.99 19.11
C GLY A 485 12.43 20.50 19.50
N HIS A 486 13.47 20.04 18.81
CA HIS A 486 14.81 20.62 18.94
C HIS A 486 14.84 22.07 18.47
N ALA A 487 13.68 22.65 18.19
CA ALA A 487 13.51 24.05 18.36
C ALA A 487 13.52 24.48 19.85
N PHE A 488 14.69 24.37 20.46
CA PHE A 488 15.28 25.66 20.78
C PHE A 488 15.27 26.42 19.45
N ALA A 489 14.52 27.52 19.33
CA ALA A 489 15.20 28.61 18.64
C ALA A 489 16.50 28.73 19.43
N LEU A 490 17.58 28.22 18.82
CA LEU A 490 18.91 28.07 19.35
C LEU A 490 19.33 29.47 19.75
N HIS A 491 18.92 29.89 20.94
CA HIS A 491 19.25 31.21 21.41
C HIS A 491 20.77 31.21 21.46
N PRO A 492 21.43 32.25 20.93
CA PRO A 492 22.86 32.45 21.15
C PRO A 492 23.18 32.18 22.63
N GLY A 493 23.97 31.13 22.91
CA GLY A 493 24.33 30.74 24.28
C GLY A 493 23.64 29.52 24.90
N VAL A 494 22.66 28.87 24.25
CA VAL A 494 22.17 27.54 24.68
C VAL A 494 23.26 26.49 24.45
N ARG A 495 23.43 25.55 25.40
CA ARG A 495 24.34 24.41 25.24
C ARG A 495 23.58 23.10 25.31
N ILE A 496 23.90 22.22 24.36
CA ILE A 496 23.37 20.86 24.28
C ILE A 496 24.53 19.88 24.46
N SER A 497 24.33 18.89 25.32
CA SER A 497 25.25 17.78 25.49
C SER A 497 24.48 16.48 25.63
N GLY A 498 24.85 15.43 24.88
CA GLY A 498 24.33 14.08 25.10
C GLY A 498 25.43 13.21 25.66
N LEU A 499 25.29 12.77 26.90
CA LEU A 499 26.28 11.95 27.62
C LEU A 499 25.55 10.99 28.56
N PRO A 500 25.75 9.66 28.45
CA PRO A 500 25.22 8.75 29.45
C PRO A 500 25.95 8.99 30.78
N LEU A 501 25.19 9.37 31.80
CA LEU A 501 25.70 9.55 33.16
C LEU A 501 25.93 8.20 33.82
N VAL A 502 27.14 7.65 33.65
CA VAL A 502 27.50 6.32 34.18
C VAL A 502 28.64 6.40 35.20
N HIS A 503 28.44 5.80 36.36
CA HIS A 503 29.48 5.66 37.37
C HIS A 503 30.48 4.54 37.01
N ARG A 504 31.62 4.49 37.72
CA ARG A 504 32.50 3.31 37.69
C ARG A 504 31.74 2.06 38.13
N ARG A 505 32.01 0.92 37.49
CA ARG A 505 31.35 -0.34 37.84
C ARG A 505 31.68 -0.71 39.29
N LEU A 506 30.68 -1.23 39.99
CA LEU A 506 30.83 -1.89 41.29
C LEU A 506 31.39 -3.29 41.09
N LEU A 507 30.89 -4.00 40.08
CA LEU A 507 31.33 -5.34 39.70
C LEU A 507 31.15 -5.58 38.21
N GLY A 508 31.82 -6.61 37.69
CA GLY A 508 31.56 -7.14 36.36
C GLY A 508 31.94 -8.61 36.30
N GLY A 509 31.29 -9.35 35.39
CA GLY A 509 31.51 -10.78 35.28
C GLY A 509 30.81 -11.36 34.06
N ARG A 510 30.97 -12.68 33.85
CA ARG A 510 30.14 -13.42 32.90
C ARG A 510 29.00 -14.08 33.65
N VAL A 511 27.80 -14.04 33.08
CA VAL A 511 26.63 -14.74 33.59
C VAL A 511 26.85 -16.24 33.42
N ARG A 512 26.71 -17.00 34.51
CA ARG A 512 26.79 -18.47 34.53
C ARG A 512 25.47 -19.08 34.12
N THR A 513 24.40 -18.58 34.71
CA THR A 513 23.00 -19.00 34.53
C THR A 513 22.11 -17.85 34.98
N ASN A 514 20.96 -17.65 34.34
CA ASN A 514 19.90 -16.80 34.86
C ASN A 514 18.57 -17.55 34.88
N ASP A 515 17.63 -17.04 35.67
CA ASP A 515 16.21 -17.36 35.60
C ASP A 515 15.46 -16.08 35.22
N ALA A 516 14.14 -16.10 35.32
CA ALA A 516 13.28 -14.99 34.92
C ALA A 516 13.57 -13.66 35.65
N THR A 517 14.15 -13.67 36.86
CA THR A 517 14.29 -12.44 37.67
C THR A 517 15.67 -12.27 38.31
N SER A 518 16.56 -13.25 38.17
CA SER A 518 17.86 -13.22 38.80
C SER A 518 18.93 -13.93 37.97
N LEU A 519 20.18 -13.56 38.19
CA LEU A 519 21.31 -14.17 37.52
C LEU A 519 22.45 -14.52 38.47
N ALA A 520 23.17 -15.60 38.18
CA ALA A 520 24.40 -15.98 38.83
C ALA A 520 25.59 -15.61 37.95
N LEU A 521 26.66 -15.08 38.52
CA LEU A 521 27.89 -14.78 37.81
C LEU A 521 28.93 -15.90 38.01
N THR A 522 29.74 -16.16 36.99
CA THR A 522 30.76 -17.23 36.98
C THR A 522 31.90 -16.97 37.97
N ARG A 523 32.25 -15.70 38.19
CA ARG A 523 33.18 -15.22 39.22
C ARG A 523 32.73 -13.84 39.68
N VAL A 524 32.80 -13.61 40.99
CA VAL A 524 32.60 -12.30 41.61
C VAL A 524 33.77 -12.06 42.55
N ASP A 525 34.36 -10.88 42.52
CA ASP A 525 35.60 -10.59 43.26
C ASP A 525 35.40 -10.50 44.79
N ALA A 526 34.15 -10.32 45.25
CA ALA A 526 33.73 -10.33 46.66
C ALA A 526 32.21 -10.66 46.76
N PRO A 527 31.65 -10.94 47.95
CA PRO A 527 30.22 -11.19 48.12
C PRO A 527 29.37 -10.00 47.62
N LEU A 528 28.34 -10.28 46.82
CA LEU A 528 27.49 -9.24 46.19
C LEU A 528 26.90 -8.25 47.20
N ALA A 529 26.57 -8.72 48.42
CA ALA A 529 26.08 -7.90 49.54
C ALA A 529 27.03 -6.77 49.91
N GLU A 530 28.32 -7.09 50.00
CA GLU A 530 29.37 -6.19 50.46
C GLU A 530 29.73 -5.17 49.38
N ILE A 531 29.68 -5.60 48.11
CA ILE A 531 29.94 -4.75 46.95
C ILE A 531 28.80 -3.74 46.70
N LEU A 532 27.53 -4.17 46.81
CA LEU A 532 26.37 -3.33 46.51
C LEU A 532 25.97 -2.43 47.68
N GLY A 533 26.04 -2.92 48.92
CA GLY A 533 25.57 -2.19 50.10
C GLY A 533 24.12 -1.71 49.95
N ASN A 534 23.85 -0.46 50.35
CA ASN A 534 22.53 0.20 50.18
C ASN A 534 22.43 1.05 48.90
N LYS A 535 23.32 0.85 47.91
CA LYS A 535 23.35 1.70 46.72
C LYS A 535 22.27 1.28 45.73
N ARG A 536 21.52 2.25 45.21
CA ARG A 536 20.69 2.01 44.01
C ARG A 536 21.60 1.81 42.81
N ALA A 537 21.38 0.72 42.08
CA ALA A 537 22.25 0.29 41.01
C ALA A 537 21.44 -0.37 39.89
N TYR A 538 22.05 -0.48 38.72
CA TYR A 538 21.53 -1.21 37.58
C TYR A 538 22.60 -2.17 37.06
N LEU A 539 22.15 -3.29 36.52
CA LEU A 539 22.96 -4.19 35.71
C LEU A 539 22.90 -3.74 34.25
N GLU A 540 24.01 -3.87 33.55
CA GLU A 540 24.17 -3.58 32.13
C GLU A 540 24.88 -4.75 31.45
N VAL A 541 24.34 -5.21 30.33
CA VAL A 541 25.00 -6.20 29.47
C VAL A 541 25.96 -5.46 28.53
N VAL A 542 27.19 -5.94 28.43
CA VAL A 542 28.28 -5.25 27.73
C VAL A 542 28.90 -6.09 26.60
N GLU A 543 28.22 -7.16 26.20
CA GLU A 543 28.67 -8.04 25.12
C GLU A 543 27.53 -8.91 24.57
N GLY A 544 27.40 -8.95 23.25
CA GLY A 544 26.52 -9.89 22.54
C GLY A 544 25.20 -9.26 22.09
N PRO A 545 24.18 -10.07 21.77
CA PRO A 545 22.93 -9.59 21.17
C PRO A 545 22.06 -8.76 22.13
N PHE A 546 22.39 -8.75 23.43
CA PHE A 546 21.72 -7.96 24.45
C PHE A 546 22.62 -6.82 24.96
N GLU A 547 23.71 -6.49 24.25
CA GLU A 547 24.60 -5.39 24.64
C GLU A 547 23.84 -4.06 24.70
N GLY A 548 24.03 -3.31 25.79
CA GLY A 548 23.30 -2.06 26.06
C GLY A 548 22.05 -2.23 26.92
N GLU A 549 21.55 -3.47 27.07
CA GLU A 549 20.37 -3.75 27.91
C GLU A 549 20.66 -3.57 29.40
N ARG A 550 19.71 -2.97 30.13
CA ARG A 550 19.83 -2.55 31.52
C ARG A 550 18.62 -2.94 32.35
N TRP A 551 18.89 -3.39 33.57
CA TRP A 551 17.87 -3.71 34.57
C TRP A 551 18.23 -3.14 35.93
N GLU A 552 17.25 -2.52 36.60
CA GLU A 552 17.37 -2.12 38.00
C GLU A 552 17.69 -3.33 38.87
N VAL A 553 18.69 -3.15 39.73
CA VAL A 553 18.98 -4.08 40.80
C VAL A 553 17.86 -3.96 41.84
N ALA A 554 17.22 -5.08 42.18
CA ALA A 554 16.10 -5.09 43.10
C ALA A 554 16.49 -4.49 44.47
N SER A 555 15.59 -3.69 45.06
CA SER A 555 15.83 -2.99 46.33
C SER A 555 15.96 -3.93 47.53
N ILE A 556 15.45 -5.15 47.42
CA ILE A 556 15.61 -6.23 48.41
C ILE A 556 16.37 -7.36 47.71
N GLN A 557 17.65 -7.52 48.05
CA GLN A 557 18.49 -8.62 47.57
C GLN A 557 18.36 -9.80 48.54
N PRO A 558 17.73 -10.94 48.18
CA PRO A 558 17.87 -12.15 48.95
C PRO A 558 19.30 -12.69 48.76
N LEU A 559 20.06 -12.75 49.85
CA LEU A 559 21.47 -13.11 49.83
C LEU A 559 21.68 -14.60 49.54
N GLY A 560 22.15 -14.88 48.32
CA GLY A 560 22.76 -16.12 47.85
C GLY A 560 23.91 -15.82 46.87
N ASP A 561 24.12 -16.67 45.86
CA ASP A 561 25.11 -16.48 44.77
C ASP A 561 24.54 -15.74 43.53
N ARG A 562 23.35 -15.16 43.67
CA ARG A 562 22.58 -14.54 42.56
C ARG A 562 22.27 -13.07 42.82
N LEU A 563 22.25 -12.29 41.74
CA LEU A 563 21.80 -10.91 41.69
C LEU A 563 20.34 -10.87 41.27
N SER A 564 19.47 -10.30 42.12
CA SER A 564 18.05 -10.14 41.80
C SER A 564 17.79 -8.81 41.10
N LEU A 565 17.00 -8.84 40.04
CA LEU A 565 16.69 -7.68 39.20
C LEU A 565 15.19 -7.36 39.29
N ALA A 566 14.87 -6.08 39.41
CA ALA A 566 13.49 -5.59 39.38
C ALA A 566 13.05 -5.50 37.92
N VAL A 567 12.74 -6.66 37.33
CA VAL A 567 12.61 -6.78 35.87
C VAL A 567 11.48 -5.96 35.24
N ASN A 568 10.47 -5.56 36.03
CA ASN A 568 9.37 -4.69 35.60
C ASN A 568 9.53 -3.23 36.07
N HIS A 569 10.74 -2.80 36.43
CA HIS A 569 10.96 -1.40 36.81
C HIS A 569 10.95 -0.50 35.57
N ALA A 570 10.22 0.60 35.62
CA ALA A 570 10.01 1.54 34.51
C ALA A 570 11.28 2.26 33.99
N ALA A 571 12.45 1.94 34.53
CA ALA A 571 13.73 2.49 34.10
C ALA A 571 14.62 1.45 33.41
N ASN A 572 14.13 0.21 33.30
CA ASN A 572 14.80 -0.83 32.53
C ASN A 572 14.62 -0.55 31.04
N THR A 573 15.61 -0.93 30.24
CA THR A 573 15.47 -0.93 28.77
C THR A 573 14.53 -2.03 28.30
N ARG A 574 14.40 -3.10 29.10
CA ARG A 574 13.50 -4.22 28.86
C ARG A 574 12.68 -4.57 30.09
N LEU A 575 11.36 -4.72 29.90
CA LEU A 575 10.42 -5.18 30.93
C LEU A 575 10.18 -6.69 30.77
N GLY A 576 9.66 -7.35 31.81
CA GLY A 576 9.37 -8.79 31.75
C GLY A 576 10.56 -9.69 32.09
N PRO A 577 10.42 -11.02 31.97
CA PRO A 577 11.44 -11.97 32.42
C PRO A 577 12.79 -11.78 31.71
N LEU A 578 13.89 -12.02 32.41
CA LEU A 578 15.23 -11.93 31.82
C LEU A 578 15.39 -12.92 30.66
N PRO A 579 15.95 -12.50 29.50
CA PRO A 579 16.29 -13.40 28.40
C PRO A 579 17.44 -14.34 28.78
N ASP A 580 17.79 -15.33 27.94
CA ASP A 580 18.96 -16.18 28.21
C ASP A 580 20.26 -15.37 28.11
N LEU A 581 20.76 -14.97 29.27
CA LEU A 581 21.99 -14.21 29.43
C LEU A 581 23.19 -15.13 29.70
N ALA A 582 23.04 -16.46 29.68
CA ALA A 582 24.16 -17.37 29.97
C ALA A 582 25.37 -17.10 29.05
N GLY A 583 26.56 -17.02 29.66
CA GLY A 583 27.82 -16.70 29.00
C GLY A 583 28.06 -15.21 28.72
N ARG A 584 27.03 -14.35 28.79
CA ARG A 584 27.13 -12.90 28.48
C ARG A 584 27.93 -12.16 29.52
N LYS A 585 28.66 -11.12 29.10
CA LYS A 585 29.42 -10.25 29.99
C LYS A 585 28.51 -9.12 30.47
N VAL A 586 28.51 -8.90 31.78
CA VAL A 586 27.68 -7.88 32.44
C VAL A 586 28.50 -7.06 33.42
N VAL A 587 28.04 -5.84 33.70
CA VAL A 587 28.56 -4.96 34.74
C VAL A 587 27.41 -4.45 35.60
N VAL A 588 27.67 -4.13 36.87
CA VAL A 588 26.71 -3.44 37.74
C VAL A 588 27.27 -2.09 38.12
N ARG A 589 26.46 -1.05 37.97
CA ARG A 589 26.85 0.35 38.20
C ARG A 589 25.85 1.01 39.15
N PRO A 590 26.31 1.90 40.05
CA PRO A 590 25.41 2.69 40.84
C PRO A 590 24.79 3.81 39.99
N HIS A 591 23.59 4.25 40.35
CA HIS A 591 22.99 5.44 39.75
C HIS A 591 23.68 6.71 40.25
N PHE A 592 23.77 7.71 39.38
CA PHE A 592 23.95 9.09 39.85
C PHE A 592 22.69 9.53 40.57
N THR A 593 22.83 10.47 41.50
CA THR A 593 21.67 11.12 42.14
C THR A 593 21.62 12.59 41.77
N LEU A 594 20.41 13.17 41.78
CA LEU A 594 20.18 14.59 41.56
C LEU A 594 21.12 15.45 42.41
N GLY A 595 21.27 15.11 43.69
CA GLY A 595 22.20 15.79 44.59
C GLY A 595 23.68 15.61 44.24
N GLN A 596 24.09 14.43 43.73
CA GLN A 596 25.50 14.22 43.32
C GLN A 596 25.89 15.02 42.08
N VAL A 597 24.96 15.18 41.14
CA VAL A 597 25.23 15.88 39.88
C VAL A 597 25.16 17.38 40.08
N PHE A 598 24.14 17.86 40.80
CA PHE A 598 23.82 19.30 40.86
C PHE A 598 24.03 19.95 42.22
N GLY A 599 24.51 19.21 43.20
CA GLY A 599 24.78 19.67 44.56
C GLY A 599 23.70 19.25 45.55
N ARG A 600 24.10 19.10 46.81
CA ARG A 600 23.25 18.64 47.93
C ARG A 600 22.91 19.77 48.90
N ALA A 601 21.98 19.50 49.82
CA ALA A 601 21.73 20.39 50.96
C ALA A 601 23.05 20.79 51.66
N GLY A 602 23.25 22.09 51.85
CA GLY A 602 24.46 22.67 52.44
C GLY A 602 25.58 23.00 51.44
N GLU A 603 25.48 22.58 50.18
CA GLU A 603 26.42 22.95 49.12
C GLU A 603 25.93 24.19 48.35
N GLN A 604 26.87 24.99 47.84
CA GLN A 604 26.61 26.20 47.05
C GLN A 604 27.09 26.03 45.60
N VAL A 605 26.62 24.96 44.93
CA VAL A 605 26.97 24.68 43.53
C VAL A 605 26.06 25.45 42.57
N LEU A 606 24.76 25.48 42.87
CA LEU A 606 23.73 26.17 42.12
C LEU A 606 23.03 27.22 43.00
N ILE A 607 22.33 28.18 42.38
CA ILE A 607 21.56 29.19 43.11
C ILE A 607 20.31 28.52 43.69
N GLY A 608 20.26 28.45 45.02
CA GLY A 608 19.07 28.02 45.74
C GLY A 608 18.22 29.22 46.20
N ALA A 609 16.91 29.06 46.22
CA ALA A 609 15.98 30.08 46.72
C ALA A 609 14.77 29.44 47.40
N ALA A 610 14.09 30.20 48.25
CA ALA A 610 12.81 29.77 48.85
C ALA A 610 11.67 29.74 47.82
N SER A 611 11.76 30.58 46.78
CA SER A 611 10.86 30.60 45.64
C SER A 611 11.42 29.77 44.49
N SER A 612 10.63 28.84 43.97
CA SER A 612 11.03 28.01 42.81
C SER A 612 11.33 28.81 41.55
N LYS A 613 10.82 30.05 41.41
CA LYS A 613 11.07 30.93 40.26
C LYS A 613 12.43 31.61 40.29
N GLU A 614 13.02 31.75 41.48
CA GLU A 614 14.28 32.46 41.70
C GLU A 614 15.46 31.50 41.88
N ALA A 615 15.18 30.20 42.00
CA ALA A 615 16.17 29.14 42.10
C ALA A 615 16.57 28.59 40.71
N ASP A 616 17.77 28.03 40.65
CA ASP A 616 18.17 27.12 39.59
C ASP A 616 17.27 25.87 39.63
N ARG A 617 16.89 25.40 38.44
CA ARG A 617 15.90 24.34 38.27
C ARG A 617 16.40 23.24 37.35
N VAL A 618 15.90 22.03 37.60
CA VAL A 618 16.14 20.83 36.79
C VAL A 618 14.81 20.15 36.49
N TRP A 619 14.54 19.80 35.24
CA TRP A 619 13.34 19.05 34.84
C TRP A 619 13.73 17.68 34.33
N PHE A 620 13.01 16.68 34.80
CA PHE A 620 13.11 15.31 34.31
C PHE A 620 11.79 14.87 33.69
N LEU A 621 11.84 13.95 32.75
CA LEU A 621 10.66 13.31 32.20
C LEU A 621 10.34 12.06 33.02
N GLU A 622 9.30 12.11 33.85
CA GLU A 622 8.88 11.01 34.71
C GLU A 622 7.51 10.51 34.30
N SER A 623 7.39 9.25 33.88
CA SER A 623 6.12 8.64 33.45
C SER A 623 5.38 9.50 32.42
N GLY A 624 6.11 10.04 31.46
CA GLY A 624 5.58 10.94 30.43
C GLY A 624 5.23 12.34 30.92
N ARG A 625 5.60 12.77 32.14
CA ARG A 625 5.37 14.14 32.64
C ARG A 625 6.68 14.85 32.93
N LEU A 626 6.84 16.09 32.46
CA LEU A 626 7.97 16.92 32.88
C LEU A 626 7.80 17.34 34.34
N SER A 627 8.61 16.77 35.21
CA SER A 627 8.61 16.99 36.65
C SER A 627 9.74 17.95 37.01
N PRO A 628 9.42 19.19 37.42
CA PRO A 628 10.44 20.14 37.81
C PRO A 628 10.90 19.92 39.25
N TYR A 629 12.20 20.09 39.43
CA TYR A 629 12.87 20.16 40.72
C TYR A 629 13.57 21.52 40.80
N HIS A 630 13.49 22.17 41.96
CA HIS A 630 14.22 23.40 42.23
C HIS A 630 15.17 23.17 43.40
N PHE A 631 16.30 23.87 43.39
CA PHE A 631 17.23 23.83 44.50
C PHE A 631 16.69 24.74 45.62
N ALA A 632 16.08 24.15 46.64
CA ALA A 632 15.41 24.90 47.69
C ALA A 632 16.43 25.52 48.66
N ALA A 633 16.14 26.71 49.16
CA ALA A 633 16.89 27.36 50.24
C ALA A 633 15.94 27.85 51.35
N SER A 634 16.51 28.18 52.51
CA SER A 634 15.80 28.85 53.61
C SER A 634 15.21 30.18 53.14
N GLU A 635 14.19 30.69 53.85
CA GLU A 635 13.48 31.93 53.49
C GLU A 635 14.40 33.15 53.35
N ASP A 636 15.50 33.17 54.11
CA ASP A 636 16.54 34.21 54.06
C ASP A 636 17.62 33.97 52.97
N GLY A 637 17.51 32.87 52.22
CA GLY A 637 18.45 32.46 51.16
C GLY A 637 19.83 32.02 51.67
N THR A 638 20.05 31.94 52.99
CA THR A 638 21.40 31.71 53.55
C THR A 638 21.82 30.23 53.55
N ARG A 639 20.86 29.31 53.53
CA ARG A 639 21.11 27.87 53.61
C ARG A 639 20.34 27.09 52.55
N THR A 640 21.04 26.31 51.74
CA THR A 640 20.41 25.36 50.82
C THR A 640 19.83 24.17 51.59
N LEU A 641 18.63 23.77 51.23
CA LEU A 641 17.84 22.71 51.89
C LEU A 641 17.86 21.39 51.11
N GLY A 642 18.24 21.43 49.83
CA GLY A 642 18.27 20.29 48.92
C GLY A 642 17.29 20.47 47.76
N TRP A 643 17.18 19.44 46.93
CA TRP A 643 16.26 19.45 45.78
C TRP A 643 14.84 19.18 46.21
N SER A 644 13.89 20.00 45.77
CA SER A 644 12.48 19.79 46.05
C SER A 644 11.66 19.83 44.77
N ARG A 645 10.60 19.01 44.71
CA ARG A 645 9.64 19.08 43.60
C ARG A 645 8.98 20.45 43.60
N TRP A 646 8.70 20.96 42.42
CA TRP A 646 7.98 22.22 42.27
C TRP A 646 6.65 22.13 43.02
N THR A 647 6.34 23.12 43.86
CA THR A 647 5.15 23.18 44.74
C THR A 647 5.06 22.15 45.87
N ASP A 648 6.05 21.27 46.04
CA ASP A 648 6.07 20.27 47.12
C ASP A 648 7.39 20.31 47.90
N LEU A 649 7.33 20.85 49.11
CA LEU A 649 8.44 20.94 50.08
C LEU A 649 8.38 19.84 51.15
N SER A 650 7.50 18.84 51.01
CA SER A 650 7.29 17.79 52.03
C SER A 650 8.46 16.81 52.13
N ARG A 651 9.28 16.72 51.07
CA ARG A 651 10.46 15.86 51.00
C ARG A 651 11.53 16.47 50.09
N PHE A 652 12.79 16.29 50.47
CA PHE A 652 13.93 16.54 49.59
C PHE A 652 14.32 15.30 48.78
N TRP A 653 14.69 15.53 47.54
CA TRP A 653 14.92 14.56 46.47
C TRP A 653 16.40 14.51 46.06
N ASP A 654 17.31 14.87 46.97
CA ASP A 654 18.76 14.77 46.74
C ASP A 654 19.18 13.34 46.35
N ASP A 655 18.42 12.33 46.78
CA ASP A 655 18.62 10.90 46.55
C ASP A 655 17.90 10.36 45.29
N ARG A 656 17.19 11.21 44.54
CA ARG A 656 16.53 10.83 43.29
C ARG A 656 17.58 10.26 42.33
N PRO A 657 17.47 8.98 41.89
CA PRO A 657 18.38 8.46 40.89
C PRO A 657 18.18 9.21 39.56
N ILE A 658 19.28 9.41 38.84
CA ILE A 658 19.28 9.79 37.44
C ILE A 658 19.65 8.52 36.69
N PHE A 659 18.69 7.98 35.93
CA PHE A 659 18.88 6.71 35.26
C PHE A 659 19.83 6.88 34.05
N PRO A 660 20.62 5.85 33.70
CA PRO A 660 21.46 5.89 32.51
C PRO A 660 20.60 6.14 31.27
N GLY A 661 21.01 7.11 30.46
CA GLY A 661 20.21 7.50 29.31
C GLY A 661 19.07 8.46 29.65
N GLU A 662 18.78 8.78 30.92
CA GLU A 662 17.79 9.80 31.31
C GLU A 662 18.33 11.23 31.04
N GLY A 663 17.58 11.99 30.24
CA GLY A 663 17.88 13.35 29.85
C GLY A 663 17.15 14.34 30.77
N PHE A 664 17.71 15.52 30.90
CA PHE A 664 17.15 16.56 31.76
C PHE A 664 17.43 17.96 31.23
N PHE A 665 16.52 18.87 31.57
CA PHE A 665 16.68 20.28 31.31
C PHE A 665 17.16 20.97 32.57
N THR A 666 17.99 21.99 32.42
CA THR A 666 18.34 22.87 33.52
C THR A 666 18.09 24.31 33.12
N GLU A 667 17.55 25.10 34.03
CA GLU A 667 17.32 26.53 33.82
C GLU A 667 18.07 27.24 34.94
N ARG A 668 19.11 27.95 34.52
CA ARG A 668 20.03 28.63 35.40
C ARG A 668 19.64 30.09 35.49
N VAL A 669 19.43 30.58 36.70
CA VAL A 669 19.16 32.00 36.97
C VAL A 669 20.47 32.76 37.18
N GLY A 670 21.51 32.08 37.67
CA GLY A 670 22.81 32.68 37.98
C GLY A 670 23.62 33.14 36.75
N GLU A 671 24.23 34.31 36.85
CA GLU A 671 25.01 34.91 35.75
C GLU A 671 26.38 34.26 35.56
N ASN A 672 26.94 33.66 36.62
CA ASN A 672 28.22 32.95 36.56
C ASN A 672 28.03 31.53 36.02
N GLY A 673 28.84 31.15 35.03
CA GLY A 673 28.88 29.79 34.53
C GLY A 673 29.35 28.82 35.62
N VAL A 674 28.70 27.65 35.70
CA VAL A 674 29.05 26.57 36.66
C VAL A 674 29.44 25.36 35.84
N ALA A 675 30.56 24.73 36.16
CA ALA A 675 30.92 23.45 35.54
C ALA A 675 30.37 22.29 36.37
N LEU A 676 29.52 21.46 35.78
CA LEU A 676 29.22 20.14 36.32
C LEU A 676 30.42 19.24 36.04
N PHE A 677 30.95 18.57 37.06
CA PHE A 677 32.04 17.63 36.88
C PHE A 677 31.50 16.21 36.91
N LEU A 678 31.62 15.51 35.79
CA LEU A 678 31.15 14.14 35.61
C LEU A 678 32.35 13.18 35.60
N VAL A 679 32.21 12.04 36.28
CA VAL A 679 33.28 11.04 36.47
C VAL A 679 32.73 9.63 36.25
N GLY A 680 33.23 8.90 35.24
CA GLY A 680 32.76 7.56 34.86
C GLY A 680 33.89 6.64 34.36
N GLU A 681 33.61 5.35 34.12
CA GLU A 681 34.61 4.36 33.65
C GLU A 681 34.85 4.39 32.13
N VAL A 682 33.87 4.88 31.38
CA VAL A 682 33.94 5.07 29.92
C VAL A 682 34.99 6.14 29.55
N ARG A 683 35.47 6.92 30.53
CA ARG A 683 36.46 7.98 30.35
C ARG A 683 37.50 7.93 31.46
N SER A 684 38.78 7.90 31.09
CA SER A 684 39.88 7.85 32.06
C SER A 684 40.01 9.12 32.92
N ASN A 685 39.35 10.23 32.53
CA ASN A 685 39.51 11.57 33.11
C ASN A 685 38.17 12.25 33.45
N ARG A 686 38.21 13.24 34.37
CA ARG A 686 37.06 14.10 34.71
C ARG A 686 36.64 14.93 33.52
N MET A 687 35.33 15.00 33.29
CA MET A 687 34.74 15.84 32.25
C MET A 687 34.00 17.01 32.89
N ALA A 688 34.34 18.23 32.49
CA ALA A 688 33.64 19.43 32.91
C ALA A 688 32.58 19.80 31.87
N MET A 689 31.33 19.89 32.28
CA MET A 689 30.21 20.35 31.47
C MET A 689 29.80 21.74 31.95
N PRO A 690 30.14 22.81 31.21
CA PRO A 690 29.79 24.16 31.61
C PRO A 690 28.29 24.45 31.39
N LEU A 691 27.59 24.78 32.46
CA LEU A 691 26.24 25.34 32.47
C LEU A 691 26.31 26.87 32.43
N ARG A 692 25.53 27.49 31.55
CA ARG A 692 25.36 28.95 31.43
C ARG A 692 24.01 29.40 31.97
N LYS A 693 23.85 30.70 32.21
CA LYS A 693 22.55 31.34 32.50
C LYS A 693 21.55 30.98 31.39
N GLY A 694 20.30 30.71 31.77
CA GLY A 694 19.24 30.26 30.87
C GLY A 694 19.18 28.73 30.76
N SER A 695 18.58 28.25 29.67
CA SER A 695 18.32 26.83 29.45
C SER A 695 19.57 26.08 28.98
N ASN A 696 19.89 24.98 29.65
CA ASN A 696 20.89 24.01 29.21
C ASN A 696 20.23 22.64 29.15
N PHE A 697 20.51 21.89 28.09
CA PHE A 697 19.90 20.58 27.88
C PHE A 697 20.95 19.48 27.90
N VAL A 698 20.69 18.48 28.73
CA VAL A 698 21.40 17.21 28.67
C VAL A 698 20.46 16.21 28.03
N ALA A 699 20.76 15.85 26.78
CA ALA A 699 19.96 14.90 26.02
C ALA A 699 19.99 13.53 26.68
N LEU A 700 18.96 12.74 26.37
CA LEU A 700 18.96 11.31 26.67
C LEU A 700 20.25 10.70 26.07
N GLY A 701 20.93 9.85 26.82
CA GLY A 701 21.98 9.02 26.24
C GLY A 701 21.29 8.06 25.26
N HIS A 702 21.42 8.31 23.96
CA HIS A 702 20.70 7.53 22.96
C HIS A 702 21.22 6.08 22.96
N PRO A 703 20.33 5.08 22.99
CA PRO A 703 20.72 3.67 22.86
C PRO A 703 21.21 3.33 21.44
N SER A 704 20.79 4.08 20.42
CA SER A 704 21.11 3.87 19.01
C SER A 704 22.04 4.92 18.40
N ARG A 705 22.74 4.54 17.31
CA ARG A 705 23.61 5.47 16.59
C ARG A 705 22.78 6.51 15.83
N GLN A 706 22.89 7.77 16.22
CA GLN A 706 22.17 8.90 15.59
C GLN A 706 23.07 9.71 14.67
N SER A 707 22.46 10.28 13.62
CA SER A 707 23.09 11.26 12.74
C SER A 707 22.72 12.68 13.15
N LEU A 708 23.54 13.67 12.74
CA LEU A 708 23.24 15.07 13.03
C LEU A 708 21.93 15.53 12.36
N SER A 709 21.65 15.03 11.15
CA SER A 709 20.37 15.26 10.46
C SER A 709 19.19 14.55 11.14
N GLY A 710 19.39 13.33 11.65
CA GLY A 710 18.36 12.56 12.37
C GLY A 710 17.93 13.25 13.67
N LEU A 711 18.83 14.02 14.30
CA LEU A 711 18.52 14.90 15.42
C LEU A 711 17.91 16.25 15.00
N GLY A 712 17.65 16.47 13.72
CA GLY A 712 17.12 17.73 13.19
C GLY A 712 18.12 18.89 13.27
N LEU A 713 19.43 18.63 13.37
CA LEU A 713 20.45 19.68 13.43
C LEU A 713 20.77 20.17 12.01
N THR A 714 19.86 20.97 11.45
CA THR A 714 19.97 21.55 10.12
C THR A 714 19.94 23.10 10.18
N PRO A 715 20.36 23.82 9.13
CA PRO A 715 20.23 25.28 9.08
C PRO A 715 18.80 25.78 9.25
N LEU A 716 17.81 24.98 8.85
CA LEU A 716 16.39 25.31 9.02
C LEU A 716 15.98 25.37 10.50
N SER A 717 16.77 24.75 11.37
CA SER A 717 16.62 24.72 12.84
C SER A 717 17.26 25.93 13.54
N GLY A 718 17.69 26.94 12.78
CA GLY A 718 18.29 28.16 13.30
C GLY A 718 19.80 28.07 13.53
N LEU A 719 20.45 27.02 13.02
CA LEU A 719 21.91 26.89 13.07
C LEU A 719 22.59 27.84 12.07
N THR A 720 23.68 28.47 12.51
CA THR A 720 24.51 29.36 11.69
C THR A 720 25.45 28.55 10.82
N SER A 721 25.21 28.55 9.51
CA SER A 721 26.13 27.98 8.51
C SER A 721 27.06 29.03 7.91
N GLY A 722 28.15 28.57 7.30
CA GLY A 722 29.13 29.48 6.72
C GLY A 722 30.32 28.76 6.10
N SER A 723 31.26 29.52 5.55
CA SER A 723 32.39 28.97 4.80
C SER A 723 33.61 28.59 5.65
N ARG A 724 33.59 28.88 6.96
CA ARG A 724 34.72 28.62 7.88
C ARG A 724 34.23 28.22 9.27
N PRO A 725 34.92 27.29 9.96
CA PRO A 725 34.50 26.81 11.28
C PRO A 725 34.33 27.91 12.35
N ASP A 726 35.14 28.97 12.31
CA ASP A 726 35.13 30.06 13.31
C ASP A 726 33.91 30.99 13.20
N ARG A 727 33.05 30.79 12.19
CA ARG A 727 31.86 31.60 11.91
C ARG A 727 30.58 30.78 11.83
N THR A 728 30.62 29.53 12.29
CA THR A 728 29.54 28.56 12.13
C THR A 728 29.36 27.77 13.39
N ASP A 729 28.17 27.23 13.59
CA ASP A 729 27.95 26.28 14.68
C ASP A 729 28.81 25.03 14.49
N GLN A 730 29.27 24.50 15.63
CA GLN A 730 30.18 23.35 15.67
C GLN A 730 29.61 22.23 16.52
N ALA A 731 29.84 21.00 16.07
CA ALA A 731 29.56 19.78 16.81
C ALA A 731 30.87 19.08 17.19
N PHE A 732 30.99 18.64 18.43
CA PHE A 732 32.15 17.92 18.95
C PHE A 732 31.72 16.53 19.38
N LEU A 733 32.26 15.50 18.74
CA LEU A 733 31.84 14.11 18.89
C LEU A 733 32.98 13.29 19.49
N TRP A 734 32.72 12.62 20.59
CA TRP A 734 33.72 11.79 21.26
C TRP A 734 33.92 10.47 20.53
N ASN A 735 35.16 10.18 20.10
CA ASN A 735 35.50 8.97 19.33
C ASN A 735 36.26 7.90 20.14
N GLY A 736 36.19 7.95 21.47
CA GLY A 736 36.90 7.04 22.37
C GLY A 736 38.30 7.51 22.80
N GLY A 737 38.97 8.38 22.04
CA GLY A 737 40.30 8.92 22.35
C GLY A 737 40.39 10.45 22.42
N GLY A 738 39.40 11.16 21.87
CA GLY A 738 39.34 12.61 21.78
C GLY A 738 38.00 13.08 21.18
N PHE A 739 37.94 14.33 20.73
CA PHE A 739 36.76 14.87 20.03
C PHE A 739 37.06 15.13 18.56
N ASP A 740 36.24 14.55 17.69
CA ASP A 740 36.13 14.97 16.30
C ASP A 740 35.27 16.23 16.23
N SER A 741 35.77 17.26 15.56
CA SER A 741 35.11 18.56 15.47
C SER A 741 34.52 18.75 14.08
N TYR A 742 33.23 19.07 14.02
CA TYR A 742 32.48 19.28 12.79
C TYR A 742 31.95 20.70 12.76
N PHE A 743 31.77 21.25 11.57
CA PHE A 743 31.19 22.57 11.38
C PHE A 743 30.15 22.54 10.26
N LEU A 744 29.13 23.39 10.38
CA LEU A 744 28.05 23.48 9.41
C LEU A 744 28.49 24.36 8.21
N PHE A 745 28.94 23.70 7.14
CA PHE A 745 29.47 24.36 5.95
C PHE A 745 28.36 24.71 4.94
N GLY A 746 28.39 25.92 4.39
CA GLY A 746 27.53 26.35 3.27
C GLY A 746 26.70 27.60 3.54
N ASP A 747 25.93 28.05 2.55
CA ASP A 747 25.04 29.21 2.67
C ASP A 747 23.61 28.77 3.03
N ILE A 748 22.86 29.63 3.73
CA ILE A 748 21.46 29.39 4.08
C ILE A 748 20.64 29.25 2.78
N GLY A 749 20.21 28.03 2.46
CA GLY A 749 19.33 27.72 1.33
C GLY A 749 19.97 27.04 0.10
N SER A 750 21.29 26.82 0.05
CA SER A 750 21.98 26.18 -1.10
C SER A 750 22.54 24.78 -0.82
N GLY A 751 22.04 24.12 0.24
CA GLY A 751 22.47 22.78 0.67
C GLY A 751 23.68 22.84 1.60
N SER A 752 23.43 23.24 2.85
CA SER A 752 24.43 23.18 3.91
C SER A 752 24.72 21.74 4.31
N ARG A 753 25.95 21.47 4.74
CA ARG A 753 26.45 20.13 5.05
C ARG A 753 27.24 20.12 6.36
N TRP A 754 27.19 19.02 7.09
CA TRP A 754 28.06 18.84 8.24
C TRP A 754 29.40 18.27 7.79
N SER A 755 30.49 19.02 7.96
CA SER A 755 31.82 18.59 7.53
C SER A 755 32.79 18.54 8.70
N LEU A 756 33.65 17.52 8.70
CA LEU A 756 34.73 17.41 9.66
C LEU A 756 35.73 18.56 9.45
N ILE A 757 36.12 19.24 10.51
CA ILE A 757 37.13 20.31 10.46
C ILE A 757 38.45 19.71 9.99
N GLY A 758 38.98 20.21 8.88
CA GLY A 758 40.21 19.72 8.25
C GLY A 758 39.98 18.76 7.09
N ASP A 759 38.74 18.33 6.83
CA ASP A 759 38.39 17.59 5.62
C ASP A 759 38.43 18.51 4.38
N LYS A 760 39.35 18.23 3.46
CA LYS A 760 39.53 18.99 2.22
C LYS A 760 38.41 18.73 1.20
N GLU A 761 37.75 17.59 1.28
CA GLU A 761 36.69 17.20 0.36
C GLU A 761 35.32 17.73 0.81
N LEU A 762 35.24 18.26 2.04
CA LEU A 762 34.01 18.79 2.64
C LEU A 762 32.84 17.80 2.44
N ILE A 763 33.11 16.53 2.77
CA ILE A 763 32.13 15.47 2.69
C ILE A 763 30.99 15.82 3.64
N ASP A 764 29.76 15.76 3.13
CA ASP A 764 28.58 15.90 3.96
C ASP A 764 28.40 14.65 4.81
N ARG A 765 28.51 14.83 6.12
CA ARG A 765 28.36 13.80 7.14
C ARG A 765 27.10 14.00 7.96
N ALA A 766 26.16 14.85 7.51
CA ALA A 766 24.91 15.09 8.21
C ALA A 766 24.17 13.80 8.52
N ASN A 767 24.17 12.85 7.57
CA ASN A 767 23.52 11.54 7.69
C ASN A 767 24.41 10.43 8.26
N PHE A 768 25.64 10.73 8.67
CA PHE A 768 26.53 9.72 9.22
C PHE A 768 26.09 9.40 10.65
N PRO A 769 26.06 8.13 11.07
CA PRO A 769 25.67 7.72 12.42
C PRO A 769 26.82 7.99 13.41
N LEU A 770 27.07 9.27 13.70
CA LEU A 770 28.24 9.76 14.43
C LEU A 770 28.07 9.82 15.96
N ILE A 771 26.85 9.60 16.46
CA ILE A 771 26.55 9.63 17.90
C ILE A 771 26.12 8.22 18.31
N GLY A 772 27.02 7.39 18.86
CA GLY A 772 26.71 6.02 19.27
C GLY A 772 26.47 5.77 20.77
N HIS A 773 26.18 4.50 21.10
CA HIS A 773 26.10 3.99 22.47
C HIS A 773 27.40 4.31 23.22
N ASP A 774 27.30 5.03 24.35
CA ASP A 774 28.44 5.53 25.15
C ASP A 774 29.33 6.62 24.52
N GLU A 775 29.01 7.11 23.33
CA GLU A 775 29.66 8.26 22.72
C GLU A 775 28.98 9.55 23.18
N GLY A 776 29.80 10.49 23.65
CA GLY A 776 29.29 11.77 24.09
C GLY A 776 29.44 12.82 23.01
N PHE A 777 28.43 13.66 22.85
CA PHE A 777 28.54 14.81 21.96
C PHE A 777 28.30 16.13 22.68
N PHE A 778 28.89 17.18 22.12
CA PHE A 778 28.58 18.56 22.44
C PHE A 778 28.21 19.32 21.18
N LEU A 779 27.26 20.23 21.32
CA LEU A 779 27.00 21.25 20.31
C LEU A 779 27.35 22.60 20.93
N ASP A 780 28.26 23.34 20.30
CA ASP A 780 28.55 24.73 20.65
C ASP A 780 27.94 25.65 19.61
N LEU A 781 26.89 26.33 20.03
CA LEU A 781 26.14 27.28 19.21
C LEU A 781 26.86 28.63 19.33
N ILE A 782 27.53 29.03 18.26
CA ILE A 782 28.28 30.29 18.23
C ILE A 782 27.26 31.42 18.16
N GLU A 783 27.34 32.39 19.07
CA GLU A 783 26.57 33.62 18.91
C GLU A 783 26.91 34.25 17.56
N PRO A 784 25.94 34.60 16.69
CA PRO A 784 26.23 35.27 15.45
C PRO A 784 26.98 36.56 15.78
N ARG A 785 28.30 36.56 15.58
CA ARG A 785 29.10 37.77 15.67
C ARG A 785 28.68 38.62 14.48
N HIS A 786 27.74 39.53 14.69
CA HIS A 786 27.60 40.69 13.83
C HIS A 786 28.95 41.42 13.86
N LEU A 787 29.82 41.16 12.88
CA LEU A 787 30.90 42.07 12.55
C LEU A 787 30.20 43.36 12.09
N TYR A 788 30.05 44.28 13.03
CA TYR A 788 29.49 45.60 12.80
C TYR A 788 30.39 46.31 11.79
N PHE A 789 30.00 46.35 10.52
CA PHE A 789 30.50 47.38 9.62
C PHE A 789 29.72 48.65 9.97
N PRO A 790 30.36 49.70 10.50
CA PRO A 790 29.65 50.92 10.87
C PRO A 790 29.01 51.50 9.60
N PRO A 791 27.71 51.84 9.61
CA PRO A 791 27.10 52.54 8.50
C PRO A 791 27.77 53.91 8.34
N SER A 792 28.14 54.22 7.10
CA SER A 792 28.59 55.52 6.65
C SER A 792 27.69 56.65 7.19
N ALA A 793 28.33 57.71 7.68
CA ALA A 793 27.69 58.86 8.31
C ALA A 793 26.56 59.45 7.44
N PRO A 794 25.49 60.00 8.05
CA PRO A 794 24.39 60.59 7.30
C PRO A 794 24.87 61.86 6.57
N ARG A 795 24.56 61.94 5.27
CA ARG A 795 24.65 63.17 4.49
C ARG A 795 23.75 64.23 5.12
N HIS A 796 24.32 65.35 5.56
CA HIS A 796 23.57 66.58 5.73
C HIS A 796 23.63 67.40 4.43
N ARG A 797 22.44 67.59 3.84
CA ARG A 797 22.06 68.47 2.71
C ARG A 797 22.85 68.33 1.40
#